data_AF-A0AA97KSH9-F1
#
_entry.id   AF-A0AA97KSH9-F1
#
_cell.length_a   1.000
_cell.length_b   1.000
_cell.length_c   1.000
_cell.angle_alpha   90.00
_cell.angle_beta   90.00
_cell.angle_gamma   90.00
#
_symmetry.space_group_name_H-M   'P 1'
#
loop_
_entity.id
_entity.type
_entity.pdbx_description
1 polymer ?
#
loop_
_entity_poly.entity_id
_entity_poly.type
_entity_poly.pdbx_seq_one_letter_code
_entity_poly.pdbx_strand_id
1 'polypeptide(L)'
;MTDKGQVETTPDGSALRSIRFNSLLSEDELIEDYFKEESPPGNNHWNGCGLNSPCPGSALSFGTLSFHIDSMDGVDTSGYPSPVIKAGWLDKNPPQGSYIYQKRWVKLDSDYLRYFDSEKDIYSKRLIPVASISRVAGIGDQKFEVITNNRTFAFRAESDSDRNEWIRALQKMVDEWKSKCLDRLSALHLSGGCFESVDRCGLLELRGFKHKLYVTVAGDKVFLYKNAEEFRLGIGITYIEMNVGNVKDVDRRGFDLTTPYRIFSFAAESDQEKDEWVEAMQNSIAEALSNSEVAERIWTVEGNCFCADCGAPKPEWGSINLCVVICKRCAGEHRGLGPSVTKVRSLKMDRKVWTEELIELFLQVGNAVANKFWAANVPPSEAIHATSGSQERRRFLVAKYREGKYRRYHTLFGNQEELNKALCAAVTTSDLAETLSLVFCGAEVSCYSGDPACPSPFNLAEEAGQKLQMEFLFHNKTSEIPRLDMDTSSQNLYSVALPSVTHNGYLFKTASMAKPAQERKPREEFSRRWCRLHDGVFSYYENEHATVPSGEIRMQQIVCLVNHPPDTHGVTNTFEVYVDSERLYLFGLDSLEAIREWTKCLVKSFIPPTAEGLVSKEFERLGRLQYKGGLNLERAKEGWFALVNSTLYAYLEGSEKEEAIHLRKLQELSIQGDNEVLVLVERRRTLYIQAERKLDFLAWVSAIQKAAGCSGDTLSEQQLTDSDVPVIVDRCIDYITQCGLTSEGIYRKSGQNSKTTSLLEMLRKDARRVRLKEGEHHVDDVANTLKRFFREIEDGLFTKDSSQAWLRATVLEDSREKISQYQTLLTCLPAVNRATVKALINHLYRIQCFSDVNQMNTHNLAIVFGPTLFQTDGKDYKAGRVVEDLIQRYVDIFNVDEEEMRRQQEEIAAIMRMRIAGSSSGAQQAGDFICTVYLEEKKTEAEQHIKIPAAMTAEELTFEILDRRKIVTKDKDYWSCFEVNERDEVERPLHYSEKVLPIVHSLGRDSFLVVKRQISMEHMLVYTASRVGDSKHGMMKFREEKNLLGLGLSTGFHDRYFILNNECLRLYKEVRVCGRRSQAEPLLPWTSPQSHKPEKEWPVKNMKVYLGIKKKARPSTCWGFTVFFENDKQERQQWYLCCDTQQEQREWFATFLSVQHGSNNLWPSESSKVRASRIQQDSRLGNISLIPLRGNENEMRNSVAAFTTDPLTLLRDL
;
A
#
# COMPACT_ATOMS: atom_id res chain seq x y z
N MET A 1 -13.45 -16.74 -75.31
CA MET A 1 -12.44 -17.69 -75.81
C MET A 1 -12.17 -18.68 -74.68
N THR A 2 -12.92 -19.80 -74.65
CA THR A 2 -12.68 -21.05 -75.41
C THR A 2 -11.49 -21.79 -74.79
N ASP A 3 -11.74 -22.84 -74.02
CA ASP A 3 -11.76 -24.26 -74.48
C ASP A 3 -10.33 -24.86 -74.47
N LYS A 4 -10.07 -26.15 -74.31
CA LYS A 4 -10.88 -27.38 -74.12
C LYS A 4 -9.99 -28.35 -73.31
N GLY A 5 -10.50 -29.21 -72.45
CA GLY A 5 -10.91 -30.57 -72.83
C GLY A 5 -9.88 -31.60 -72.27
N GLN A 6 -10.21 -32.88 -72.08
CA GLN A 6 -11.46 -33.60 -72.35
C GLN A 6 -11.49 -34.97 -71.61
N VAL A 7 -12.70 -35.53 -71.42
CA VAL A 7 -13.07 -36.98 -71.50
C VAL A 7 -12.49 -37.92 -70.41
N GLU A 8 -13.27 -38.34 -69.40
CA GLU A 8 -14.24 -39.48 -69.36
C GLU A 8 -13.56 -40.86 -69.29
N THR A 9 -13.86 -41.79 -68.36
CA THR A 9 -15.15 -42.54 -68.27
C THR A 9 -15.42 -43.18 -66.88
N THR A 10 -16.69 -43.57 -66.69
CA THR A 10 -17.37 -44.29 -65.58
C THR A 10 -17.13 -45.84 -65.63
N PRO A 11 -17.68 -46.76 -64.77
CA PRO A 11 -18.99 -46.70 -64.08
C PRO A 11 -19.23 -47.47 -62.75
N ASP A 12 -20.52 -47.46 -62.36
CA ASP A 12 -21.27 -48.31 -61.40
C ASP A 12 -20.90 -48.24 -59.90
N GLY A 13 -21.84 -48.33 -58.94
CA GLY A 13 -23.22 -48.87 -58.95
C GLY A 13 -23.27 -50.08 -58.00
N SER A 14 -24.33 -50.41 -57.24
CA SER A 14 -25.68 -49.87 -57.08
C SER A 14 -26.24 -50.27 -55.68
N ALA A 15 -27.51 -49.94 -55.38
CA ALA A 15 -28.12 -50.02 -54.03
C ALA A 15 -28.30 -51.43 -53.43
N LEU A 16 -28.49 -51.54 -52.09
CA LEU A 16 -29.48 -52.45 -51.45
C LEU A 16 -29.64 -52.31 -49.90
N ARG A 17 -30.91 -52.27 -49.46
CA ARG A 17 -31.55 -52.91 -48.28
C ARG A 17 -30.90 -52.98 -46.87
N SER A 18 -31.65 -52.41 -45.90
CA SER A 18 -32.54 -53.13 -44.94
C SER A 18 -31.99 -54.02 -43.79
N ILE A 19 -32.65 -53.91 -42.62
CA ILE A 19 -32.76 -54.89 -41.49
C ILE A 19 -31.50 -55.08 -40.61
N ARG A 20 -31.55 -55.38 -39.28
CA ARG A 20 -32.49 -55.20 -38.13
C ARG A 20 -31.83 -55.85 -36.88
N PHE A 21 -32.41 -55.67 -35.67
CA PHE A 21 -32.11 -56.41 -34.42
C PHE A 21 -30.72 -56.14 -33.77
N ASN A 22 -30.48 -56.33 -32.46
CA ASN A 22 -31.28 -56.57 -31.23
C ASN A 22 -30.50 -55.88 -30.08
N SER A 23 -31.07 -55.26 -29.04
CA SER A 23 -31.94 -55.76 -27.95
C SER A 23 -31.22 -56.60 -26.88
N LEU A 24 -31.63 -56.39 -25.62
CA LEU A 24 -31.37 -57.18 -24.38
C LEU A 24 -30.02 -56.92 -23.67
N LEU A 25 -30.02 -56.48 -22.39
CA LEU A 25 -30.00 -57.24 -21.10
C LEU A 25 -28.55 -57.49 -20.61
N SER A 26 -28.23 -57.60 -19.31
CA SER A 26 -28.93 -57.34 -18.03
C SER A 26 -27.87 -57.38 -16.89
N GLU A 27 -28.34 -57.29 -15.65
CA GLU A 27 -27.69 -57.70 -14.38
C GLU A 27 -26.63 -56.73 -13.81
N ASP A 28 -26.55 -56.46 -12.51
CA ASP A 28 -27.45 -56.32 -11.35
C ASP A 28 -26.54 -56.38 -10.10
N GLU A 29 -27.09 -56.00 -8.93
CA GLU A 29 -26.51 -55.94 -7.56
C GLU A 29 -25.99 -54.53 -7.15
N LEU A 30 -26.71 -53.71 -6.38
CA LEU A 30 -27.37 -53.81 -5.05
C LEU A 30 -26.45 -53.47 -3.85
N ILE A 31 -27.09 -52.97 -2.78
CA ILE A 31 -26.58 -52.56 -1.44
C ILE A 31 -25.90 -51.16 -1.42
N GLU A 32 -26.32 -50.18 -0.60
CA GLU A 32 -27.50 -50.01 0.29
C GLU A 32 -27.80 -48.50 0.54
N ASP A 33 -28.95 -48.19 1.19
CA ASP A 33 -29.29 -46.86 1.72
C ASP A 33 -28.58 -46.54 3.05
N TYR A 34 -28.49 -45.26 3.45
CA TYR A 34 -29.22 -44.71 4.62
C TYR A 34 -28.85 -43.24 4.93
N PHE A 35 -29.89 -42.41 5.16
CA PHE A 35 -29.75 -41.14 5.87
C PHE A 35 -29.44 -41.38 7.35
N LYS A 36 -28.57 -40.55 7.94
CA LYS A 36 -28.61 -40.26 9.39
C LYS A 36 -27.90 -38.94 9.73
N GLU A 37 -28.66 -37.99 10.27
CA GLU A 37 -28.13 -36.93 11.11
C GLU A 37 -27.91 -37.49 12.53
N GLU A 38 -26.77 -37.20 13.16
CA GLU A 38 -26.60 -37.40 14.60
C GLU A 38 -25.98 -36.16 15.25
N SER A 39 -26.66 -35.68 16.30
CA SER A 39 -26.24 -34.62 17.21
C SER A 39 -25.18 -35.10 18.22
N PRO A 40 -24.37 -34.20 18.82
CA PRO A 40 -23.33 -34.60 19.77
C PRO A 40 -23.90 -35.16 21.10
N PRO A 41 -23.19 -36.08 21.78
CA PRO A 41 -23.59 -36.64 23.07
C PRO A 41 -23.24 -35.71 24.24
N GLY A 42 -24.08 -35.69 25.28
CA GLY A 42 -23.80 -35.00 26.55
C GLY A 42 -23.51 -35.95 27.70
N ASN A 43 -23.20 -35.41 28.90
CA ASN A 43 -23.53 -36.09 30.16
C ASN A 43 -23.54 -35.17 31.40
N ASN A 44 -24.32 -35.57 32.42
CA ASN A 44 -24.25 -35.21 33.87
C ASN A 44 -24.53 -33.73 34.26
N HIS A 45 -25.42 -33.36 35.20
CA HIS A 45 -25.80 -33.94 36.50
C HIS A 45 -27.16 -33.39 37.00
N TRP A 46 -27.69 -33.99 38.07
CA TRP A 46 -29.01 -33.72 38.69
C TRP A 46 -29.03 -32.61 39.77
N ASN A 47 -30.27 -32.20 40.12
CA ASN A 47 -30.78 -31.46 41.30
C ASN A 47 -31.23 -30.02 41.00
N GLY A 48 -32.44 -29.56 41.37
CA GLY A 48 -33.59 -30.26 41.96
C GLY A 48 -34.67 -29.26 42.44
N CYS A 49 -35.94 -29.69 42.52
CA CYS A 49 -37.11 -29.08 43.21
C CYS A 49 -37.36 -27.55 43.12
N GLY A 50 -38.57 -27.04 42.85
CA GLY A 50 -39.86 -27.68 42.54
C GLY A 50 -41.06 -26.76 42.88
N LEU A 51 -42.24 -27.12 42.37
CA LEU A 51 -43.59 -26.79 42.90
C LEU A 51 -44.01 -25.30 43.01
N ASN A 52 -44.90 -24.83 42.12
CA ASN A 52 -46.35 -24.88 42.39
C ASN A 52 -47.23 -24.38 41.21
N SER A 53 -48.27 -25.18 40.91
CA SER A 53 -49.50 -24.80 40.20
C SER A 53 -50.55 -24.29 41.24
N PRO A 54 -51.82 -23.93 40.93
CA PRO A 54 -52.55 -24.10 39.67
C PRO A 54 -53.50 -22.97 39.21
N CYS A 55 -54.04 -23.12 37.98
CA CYS A 55 -55.27 -22.47 37.52
C CYS A 55 -56.50 -23.06 38.30
N PRO A 56 -57.70 -22.42 38.26
CA PRO A 56 -58.65 -22.83 37.21
C PRO A 56 -59.73 -21.81 36.78
N GLY A 57 -60.36 -22.07 35.62
CA GLY A 57 -61.83 -22.02 35.51
C GLY A 57 -62.53 -20.83 34.82
N SER A 58 -63.05 -21.12 33.61
CA SER A 58 -64.50 -21.06 33.24
C SER A 58 -65.27 -19.71 33.17
N ALA A 59 -66.32 -19.52 32.34
CA ALA A 59 -66.78 -20.17 31.09
C ALA A 59 -68.04 -19.44 30.55
N LEU A 60 -68.16 -19.26 29.21
CA LEU A 60 -69.44 -19.05 28.45
C LEU A 60 -70.20 -17.71 28.73
N SER A 61 -71.10 -17.16 27.88
CA SER A 61 -71.71 -17.60 26.60
C SER A 61 -72.37 -16.44 25.79
N PHE A 62 -72.28 -16.48 24.45
CA PHE A 62 -73.19 -15.96 23.39
C PHE A 62 -73.80 -14.53 23.40
N GLY A 63 -73.71 -13.82 22.25
CA GLY A 63 -74.45 -12.57 22.01
C GLY A 63 -74.17 -11.77 20.71
N THR A 64 -74.26 -12.42 19.54
CA THR A 64 -74.56 -11.87 18.18
C THR A 64 -74.34 -10.36 17.86
N LEU A 65 -73.40 -10.05 16.94
CA LEU A 65 -73.61 -9.24 15.70
C LEU A 65 -72.25 -8.85 15.09
N SER A 66 -71.93 -9.36 13.89
CA SER A 66 -70.77 -8.89 13.11
C SER A 66 -71.17 -7.71 12.23
N PHE A 67 -70.59 -6.54 12.51
CA PHE A 67 -70.49 -5.43 11.57
C PHE A 67 -69.01 -5.16 11.32
N HIS A 68 -68.53 -5.52 10.13
CA HIS A 68 -67.24 -5.06 9.61
C HIS A 68 -67.36 -3.59 9.19
N ILE A 69 -66.52 -2.72 9.74
CA ILE A 69 -66.02 -1.48 9.14
C ILE A 69 -64.54 -1.35 9.55
N ASP A 70 -63.73 -0.82 8.64
CA ASP A 70 -62.27 -0.94 8.64
C ASP A 70 -61.52 -0.04 9.65
N SER A 71 -60.31 -0.45 10.00
CA SER A 71 -59.22 0.46 10.38
C SER A 71 -57.93 0.03 9.69
N MET A 72 -57.12 1.00 9.30
CA MET A 72 -56.08 0.84 8.26
C MET A 72 -54.74 0.34 8.84
N ASP A 73 -54.39 -0.92 8.56
CA ASP A 73 -52.99 -1.36 8.54
C ASP A 73 -52.42 -1.24 7.13
N GLY A 74 -52.24 0.01 6.70
CA GLY A 74 -51.61 0.36 5.42
C GLY A 74 -50.09 0.44 5.54
N VAL A 75 -49.41 -0.70 5.70
CA VAL A 75 -47.95 -0.74 5.58
C VAL A 75 -47.59 -0.75 4.09
N ASP A 76 -47.24 0.42 3.55
CA ASP A 76 -46.74 0.55 2.17
C ASP A 76 -45.39 -0.18 2.01
N THR A 77 -45.44 -1.43 1.55
CA THR A 77 -44.26 -2.24 1.22
C THR A 77 -43.68 -1.85 -0.14
N SER A 78 -43.16 -0.63 -0.28
CA SER A 78 -42.57 -0.10 -1.52
C SER A 78 -41.11 -0.52 -1.77
N GLY A 79 -40.48 -1.25 -0.83
CA GLY A 79 -39.05 -1.58 -0.87
C GLY A 79 -38.64 -2.99 -1.30
N TYR A 80 -39.59 -3.86 -1.69
CA TYR A 80 -39.29 -5.23 -2.14
C TYR A 80 -39.56 -5.42 -3.64
N PRO A 81 -38.69 -6.12 -4.39
CA PRO A 81 -38.96 -6.43 -5.80
C PRO A 81 -40.24 -7.26 -5.90
N SER A 82 -41.11 -6.93 -6.87
CA SER A 82 -42.39 -7.61 -7.03
C SER A 82 -42.20 -9.14 -7.15
N PRO A 83 -42.98 -9.95 -6.40
CA PRO A 83 -42.70 -11.37 -6.24
C PRO A 83 -42.80 -12.10 -7.58
N VAL A 84 -41.82 -12.96 -7.85
CA VAL A 84 -41.77 -13.73 -9.10
C VAL A 84 -42.90 -14.76 -9.10
N ILE A 85 -43.82 -14.63 -10.06
CA ILE A 85 -45.08 -15.37 -10.15
C ILE A 85 -44.88 -16.73 -10.81
N LYS A 86 -44.03 -16.81 -11.84
CA LYS A 86 -43.51 -18.06 -12.40
C LYS A 86 -42.12 -17.82 -13.02
N ALA A 87 -41.23 -18.80 -12.86
CA ALA A 87 -39.92 -18.83 -13.50
C ALA A 87 -39.64 -20.23 -14.06
N GLY A 88 -38.82 -20.31 -15.10
CA GLY A 88 -38.51 -21.58 -15.76
C GLY A 88 -37.73 -21.41 -17.05
N TRP A 89 -37.22 -22.51 -17.59
CA TRP A 89 -36.55 -22.52 -18.89
C TRP A 89 -37.58 -22.63 -20.02
N LEU A 90 -37.47 -21.74 -21.02
CA LEU A 90 -38.26 -21.79 -22.25
C LEU A 90 -37.36 -21.69 -23.48
N ASP A 91 -37.68 -22.49 -24.48
CA ASP A 91 -37.03 -22.50 -25.79
C ASP A 91 -37.63 -21.40 -26.66
N LYS A 92 -36.87 -20.33 -26.93
CA LYS A 92 -37.35 -19.16 -27.65
C LYS A 92 -36.88 -19.16 -29.11
N ASN A 93 -37.80 -18.87 -30.04
CA ASN A 93 -37.45 -18.74 -31.45
C ASN A 93 -36.74 -17.40 -31.77
N PRO A 94 -35.70 -17.38 -32.63
CA PRO A 94 -35.03 -16.16 -33.08
C PRO A 94 -35.84 -15.38 -34.15
N PRO A 95 -35.62 -14.07 -34.35
CA PRO A 95 -36.50 -13.22 -35.16
C PRO A 95 -36.45 -13.45 -36.69
N GLN A 96 -35.60 -14.35 -37.19
CA GLN A 96 -35.26 -14.47 -38.62
C GLN A 96 -35.48 -15.90 -39.16
N GLY A 97 -36.30 -16.72 -38.51
CA GLY A 97 -36.76 -18.00 -39.05
C GLY A 97 -35.70 -19.11 -39.15
N SER A 98 -34.55 -18.99 -38.46
CA SER A 98 -33.64 -20.13 -38.31
C SER A 98 -34.24 -21.18 -37.37
N TYR A 99 -34.18 -22.45 -37.77
CA TYR A 99 -34.79 -23.61 -37.09
C TYR A 99 -34.13 -23.99 -35.74
N ILE A 100 -33.42 -23.07 -35.09
CA ILE A 100 -32.66 -23.33 -33.85
C ILE A 100 -33.29 -22.51 -32.71
N TYR A 101 -34.05 -23.20 -31.86
CA TYR A 101 -34.57 -22.64 -30.61
C TYR A 101 -33.39 -22.31 -29.67
N GLN A 102 -33.50 -21.17 -28.97
CA GLN A 102 -32.54 -20.77 -27.96
C GLN A 102 -33.16 -20.94 -26.58
N LYS A 103 -32.59 -21.83 -25.76
CA LYS A 103 -33.02 -22.00 -24.36
C LYS A 103 -32.73 -20.73 -23.57
N ARG A 104 -33.75 -20.18 -22.91
CA ARG A 104 -33.70 -18.94 -22.10
C ARG A 104 -34.33 -19.18 -20.75
N TRP A 105 -33.76 -18.61 -19.70
CA TRP A 105 -34.44 -18.55 -18.41
C TRP A 105 -35.44 -17.40 -18.46
N VAL A 106 -36.70 -17.66 -18.11
CA VAL A 106 -37.79 -16.69 -18.18
C VAL A 106 -38.36 -16.49 -16.79
N LYS A 107 -38.67 -15.24 -16.44
CA LYS A 107 -39.32 -14.84 -15.18
C LYS A 107 -40.52 -13.95 -15.51
N LEU A 108 -41.65 -14.23 -14.89
CA LEU A 108 -42.84 -13.38 -14.89
C LEU A 108 -43.03 -12.82 -13.48
N ASP A 109 -43.17 -11.51 -13.37
CA ASP A 109 -43.60 -10.80 -12.17
C ASP A 109 -44.93 -10.06 -12.46
N SER A 110 -45.37 -9.17 -11.55
CA SER A 110 -46.64 -8.45 -11.72
C SER A 110 -46.66 -7.49 -12.91
N ASP A 111 -45.49 -7.00 -13.32
CA ASP A 111 -45.35 -5.80 -14.14
C ASP A 111 -44.64 -6.12 -15.47
N TYR A 112 -43.78 -7.13 -15.48
CA TYR A 112 -42.92 -7.51 -16.60
C TYR A 112 -42.78 -9.03 -16.81
N LEU A 113 -42.75 -9.43 -18.08
CA LEU A 113 -42.18 -10.69 -18.55
C LEU A 113 -40.73 -10.46 -19.00
N ARG A 114 -39.79 -11.11 -18.32
CA ARG A 114 -38.33 -10.92 -18.49
C ARG A 114 -37.66 -12.24 -18.90
N TYR A 115 -36.64 -12.18 -19.76
CA TYR A 115 -35.84 -13.37 -20.09
C TYR A 115 -34.33 -13.11 -20.17
N PHE A 116 -33.55 -14.14 -19.87
CA PHE A 116 -32.12 -14.13 -19.56
C PHE A 116 -31.35 -15.20 -20.37
N ASP A 117 -30.01 -15.12 -20.49
CA ASP A 117 -29.22 -16.20 -21.11
C ASP A 117 -29.07 -17.37 -20.13
N SER A 118 -28.90 -17.07 -18.84
CA SER A 118 -28.75 -18.00 -17.72
C SER A 118 -29.66 -17.62 -16.55
N GLU A 119 -30.02 -18.61 -15.73
CA GLU A 119 -30.67 -18.40 -14.43
C GLU A 119 -29.87 -17.48 -13.50
N LYS A 120 -28.53 -17.50 -13.62
CA LYS A 120 -27.59 -16.70 -12.82
C LYS A 120 -27.41 -15.26 -13.33
N ASP A 121 -28.01 -14.88 -14.45
CA ASP A 121 -27.90 -13.52 -14.98
C ASP A 121 -28.83 -12.58 -14.22
N ILE A 122 -28.28 -11.42 -13.81
CA ILE A 122 -29.03 -10.42 -13.04
C ILE A 122 -29.78 -9.44 -13.97
N TYR A 123 -29.24 -9.18 -15.16
CA TYR A 123 -29.83 -8.27 -16.15
C TYR A 123 -30.49 -9.03 -17.28
N SER A 124 -31.72 -8.66 -17.62
CA SER A 124 -32.48 -9.30 -18.70
C SER A 124 -31.89 -9.00 -20.08
N LYS A 125 -32.11 -9.90 -21.04
CA LYS A 125 -31.91 -9.63 -22.47
C LYS A 125 -33.02 -8.77 -23.06
N ARG A 126 -34.24 -8.96 -22.54
CA ARG A 126 -35.42 -8.19 -22.91
C ARG A 126 -36.43 -8.23 -21.79
N LEU A 127 -37.16 -7.13 -21.69
CA LEU A 127 -38.22 -6.86 -20.75
C LEU A 127 -39.47 -6.47 -21.56
N ILE A 128 -40.59 -7.13 -21.28
CA ILE A 128 -41.88 -6.93 -21.95
C ILE A 128 -42.87 -6.57 -20.85
N PRO A 129 -43.37 -5.32 -20.77
CA PRO A 129 -44.40 -4.95 -19.78
C PRO A 129 -45.65 -5.80 -19.97
N VAL A 130 -46.24 -6.29 -18.88
CA VAL A 130 -47.52 -7.04 -18.89
C VAL A 130 -48.61 -6.20 -19.57
N ALA A 131 -48.62 -4.88 -19.30
CA ALA A 131 -49.45 -3.87 -19.97
C ALA A 131 -49.37 -3.86 -21.51
N SER A 132 -48.27 -4.35 -22.10
CA SER A 132 -48.08 -4.39 -23.56
C SER A 132 -48.58 -5.69 -24.22
N ILE A 133 -48.94 -6.71 -23.42
CA ILE A 133 -49.39 -8.02 -23.89
C ILE A 133 -50.88 -7.96 -24.19
N SER A 134 -51.25 -8.05 -25.47
CA SER A 134 -52.65 -8.02 -25.90
C SER A 134 -53.31 -9.40 -25.87
N ARG A 135 -52.57 -10.47 -26.17
CA ARG A 135 -53.07 -11.86 -26.14
C ARG A 135 -51.95 -12.87 -25.92
N VAL A 136 -52.27 -13.98 -25.25
CA VAL A 136 -51.41 -15.17 -25.17
C VAL A 136 -52.18 -16.38 -25.73
N ALA A 137 -51.57 -17.14 -26.63
CA ALA A 137 -52.21 -18.24 -27.35
C ALA A 137 -51.28 -19.46 -27.49
N GLY A 138 -51.81 -20.68 -27.33
CA GLY A 138 -51.09 -21.92 -27.64
C GLY A 138 -51.06 -22.21 -29.15
N ILE A 139 -49.93 -22.72 -29.66
CA ILE A 139 -49.74 -23.00 -31.10
C ILE A 139 -49.13 -24.40 -31.27
N GLY A 140 -50.00 -25.40 -31.17
CA GLY A 140 -49.62 -26.81 -31.22
C GLY A 140 -48.84 -27.27 -29.97
N ASP A 141 -48.27 -28.47 -30.09
CA ASP A 141 -47.69 -29.19 -28.96
C ASP A 141 -46.52 -28.41 -28.35
N GLN A 142 -46.55 -28.25 -27.03
CA GLN A 142 -45.53 -27.61 -26.20
C GLN A 142 -45.22 -26.13 -26.52
N LYS A 143 -45.90 -25.48 -27.48
CA LYS A 143 -45.56 -24.11 -27.95
C LYS A 143 -46.67 -23.09 -27.69
N PHE A 144 -46.27 -21.86 -27.41
CA PHE A 144 -47.18 -20.73 -27.22
C PHE A 144 -46.58 -19.40 -27.70
N GLU A 145 -47.46 -18.45 -28.01
CA GLU A 145 -47.10 -17.10 -28.42
C GLU A 145 -47.64 -16.06 -27.45
N VAL A 146 -46.77 -15.13 -27.06
CA VAL A 146 -47.10 -13.89 -26.38
C VAL A 146 -47.18 -12.78 -27.43
N ILE A 147 -48.37 -12.29 -27.69
CA ILE A 147 -48.66 -11.26 -28.68
C ILE A 147 -48.74 -9.92 -27.96
N THR A 148 -47.88 -8.99 -28.37
CA THR A 148 -47.98 -7.56 -28.06
C THR A 148 -48.51 -6.82 -29.29
N ASN A 149 -48.97 -5.58 -29.14
CA ASN A 149 -49.61 -4.81 -30.22
C ASN A 149 -48.81 -4.80 -31.54
N ASN A 150 -47.49 -4.76 -31.47
CA ASN A 150 -46.61 -4.65 -32.65
C ASN A 150 -45.63 -5.84 -32.81
N ARG A 151 -45.68 -6.87 -31.94
CA ARG A 151 -44.72 -7.98 -31.98
C ARG A 151 -45.21 -9.25 -31.30
N THR A 152 -44.99 -10.38 -31.96
CA THR A 152 -45.24 -11.70 -31.40
C THR A 152 -43.95 -12.38 -30.92
N PHE A 153 -44.03 -13.05 -29.77
CA PHE A 153 -42.93 -13.78 -29.15
C PHE A 153 -43.31 -15.26 -28.97
N ALA A 154 -42.75 -16.13 -29.81
CA ALA A 154 -42.94 -17.57 -29.72
C ALA A 154 -41.96 -18.24 -28.73
N PHE A 155 -42.53 -19.03 -27.83
CA PHE A 155 -41.85 -19.83 -26.81
C PHE A 155 -42.28 -21.31 -26.90
N ARG A 156 -41.40 -22.21 -26.47
CA ARG A 156 -41.66 -23.64 -26.29
C ARG A 156 -41.32 -24.03 -24.85
N ALA A 157 -42.24 -24.74 -24.20
CA ALA A 157 -42.08 -25.32 -22.87
C ALA A 157 -41.60 -26.78 -22.96
N GLU A 158 -41.19 -27.36 -21.83
CA GLU A 158 -40.69 -28.75 -21.80
C GLU A 158 -41.82 -29.79 -21.87
N SER A 159 -43.06 -29.40 -21.54
CA SER A 159 -44.27 -30.23 -21.66
C SER A 159 -45.52 -29.40 -21.99
N ASP A 160 -46.58 -30.06 -22.46
CA ASP A 160 -47.89 -29.41 -22.65
C ASP A 160 -48.53 -28.93 -21.33
N SER A 161 -48.18 -29.56 -20.20
CA SER A 161 -48.61 -29.10 -18.86
C SER A 161 -47.94 -27.77 -18.52
N ASP A 162 -46.60 -27.68 -18.63
CA ASP A 162 -45.87 -26.44 -18.34
C ASP A 162 -46.25 -25.32 -19.32
N ARG A 163 -46.48 -25.64 -20.61
CA ARG A 163 -47.08 -24.69 -21.58
C ARG A 163 -48.39 -24.12 -21.04
N ASN A 164 -49.31 -24.98 -20.61
CA ASN A 164 -50.62 -24.56 -20.13
C ASN A 164 -50.54 -23.74 -18.84
N GLU A 165 -49.57 -24.02 -17.96
CA GLU A 165 -49.29 -23.20 -16.79
C GLU A 165 -48.73 -21.82 -17.14
N TRP A 166 -47.76 -21.72 -18.06
CA TRP A 166 -47.23 -20.45 -18.53
C TRP A 166 -48.32 -19.59 -19.18
N ILE A 167 -49.16 -20.18 -20.03
CA ILE A 167 -50.32 -19.51 -20.64
C ILE A 167 -51.25 -18.98 -19.54
N ARG A 168 -51.63 -19.83 -18.56
CA ARG A 168 -52.55 -19.46 -17.46
C ARG A 168 -51.98 -18.34 -16.59
N ALA A 169 -50.70 -18.41 -16.23
CA ALA A 169 -50.03 -17.39 -15.42
C ALA A 169 -49.98 -16.03 -16.14
N LEU A 170 -49.62 -16.03 -17.43
CA LEU A 170 -49.59 -14.80 -18.24
C LEU A 170 -50.99 -14.21 -18.46
N GLN A 171 -51.99 -15.04 -18.75
CA GLN A 171 -53.37 -14.58 -18.93
C GLN A 171 -53.92 -13.97 -17.65
N LYS A 172 -53.71 -14.63 -16.48
CA LYS A 172 -54.06 -14.09 -15.17
C LYS A 172 -53.49 -12.69 -14.95
N MET A 173 -52.19 -12.48 -15.23
CA MET A 173 -51.58 -11.15 -15.03
C MET A 173 -52.09 -10.08 -15.99
N VAL A 174 -52.34 -10.45 -17.25
CA VAL A 174 -52.94 -9.54 -18.24
C VAL A 174 -54.36 -9.14 -17.85
N ASP A 175 -55.15 -10.05 -17.30
CA ASP A 175 -56.54 -9.77 -16.92
C ASP A 175 -56.65 -9.05 -15.56
N GLU A 176 -55.75 -9.33 -14.60
CA GLU A 176 -55.57 -8.51 -13.39
C GLU A 176 -55.16 -7.07 -13.73
N TRP A 177 -54.25 -6.89 -14.68
CA TRP A 177 -53.84 -5.56 -15.14
C TRP A 177 -54.99 -4.81 -15.82
N LYS A 178 -55.76 -5.48 -16.72
CA LYS A 178 -56.95 -4.87 -17.33
C LYS A 178 -57.99 -4.45 -16.30
N SER A 179 -58.19 -5.26 -15.25
CA SER A 179 -59.12 -4.96 -14.16
C SER A 179 -58.67 -3.72 -13.38
N LYS A 180 -57.41 -3.67 -12.93
CA LYS A 180 -56.80 -2.50 -12.27
C LYS A 180 -56.81 -1.23 -13.12
N CYS A 181 -56.75 -1.38 -14.45
CA CYS A 181 -56.83 -0.25 -15.39
C CYS A 181 -58.26 0.29 -15.51
N LEU A 182 -59.29 -0.57 -15.43
CA LEU A 182 -60.69 -0.18 -15.44
C LEU A 182 -61.05 0.70 -14.23
N ASP A 183 -60.53 0.37 -13.05
CA ASP A 183 -60.72 1.17 -11.83
C ASP A 183 -60.03 2.54 -11.93
N ARG A 184 -58.79 2.59 -12.45
CA ARG A 184 -58.03 3.85 -12.61
C ARG A 184 -58.61 4.80 -13.65
N LEU A 185 -59.31 4.30 -14.68
CA LEU A 185 -59.90 5.12 -15.74
C LEU A 185 -61.09 5.98 -15.27
N SER A 186 -61.62 5.74 -14.07
CA SER A 186 -62.65 6.60 -13.47
C SER A 186 -62.10 7.88 -12.83
N ALA A 187 -60.79 8.02 -12.65
CA ALA A 187 -60.20 9.06 -11.81
C ALA A 187 -59.63 10.30 -12.53
N LEU A 188 -59.22 10.22 -13.80
CA LEU A 188 -58.52 11.32 -14.48
C LEU A 188 -58.87 11.48 -15.97
N HIS A 189 -59.25 12.70 -16.37
CA HIS A 189 -59.41 13.09 -17.78
C HIS A 189 -58.05 13.48 -18.39
N LEU A 190 -57.63 12.72 -19.42
CA LEU A 190 -56.75 13.11 -20.53
C LEU A 190 -55.41 13.84 -20.24
N SER A 191 -54.35 13.05 -20.11
CA SER A 191 -53.23 13.10 -21.06
C SER A 191 -52.60 11.72 -21.20
N GLY A 192 -51.99 11.42 -22.36
CA GLY A 192 -51.71 10.04 -22.77
C GLY A 192 -50.43 9.42 -22.20
N GLY A 193 -50.52 8.12 -21.85
CA GLY A 193 -49.36 7.25 -21.59
C GLY A 193 -49.03 7.09 -20.11
N CYS A 194 -49.25 5.89 -19.57
CA CYS A 194 -48.81 5.50 -18.24
C CYS A 194 -47.29 5.27 -18.23
N PHE A 195 -46.53 6.35 -18.10
CA PHE A 195 -45.14 6.32 -17.65
C PHE A 195 -45.04 7.17 -16.38
N GLU A 196 -44.32 6.66 -15.39
CA GLU A 196 -43.83 7.46 -14.25
C GLU A 196 -43.04 8.65 -14.79
N SER A 197 -43.00 9.76 -14.04
CA SER A 197 -42.36 11.00 -14.49
C SER A 197 -40.90 10.73 -14.86
N VAL A 198 -40.59 10.88 -16.16
CA VAL A 198 -39.24 10.65 -16.68
C VAL A 198 -38.37 11.85 -16.34
N ASP A 199 -37.39 11.64 -15.47
CA ASP A 199 -36.45 12.67 -15.02
C ASP A 199 -35.48 13.07 -16.15
N ARG A 200 -35.04 12.08 -16.95
CA ARG A 200 -34.16 12.31 -18.12
C ARG A 200 -34.25 11.18 -19.13
N CYS A 201 -34.28 11.50 -20.42
CA CYS A 201 -34.20 10.52 -21.51
C CYS A 201 -33.35 11.00 -22.69
N GLY A 202 -32.66 10.10 -23.38
CA GLY A 202 -31.83 10.45 -24.53
C GLY A 202 -30.96 9.30 -25.05
N LEU A 203 -30.03 9.59 -25.96
CA LEU A 203 -29.13 8.60 -26.58
C LEU A 203 -27.76 8.61 -25.91
N LEU A 204 -27.34 7.46 -25.36
CA LEU A 204 -26.01 7.27 -24.78
C LEU A 204 -25.24 6.16 -25.50
N GLU A 205 -23.93 6.37 -25.69
CA GLU A 205 -23.03 5.33 -26.21
C GLU A 205 -22.52 4.46 -25.05
N LEU A 206 -22.95 3.20 -24.99
CA LEU A 206 -22.43 2.24 -24.01
C LEU A 206 -21.12 1.64 -24.52
N ARG A 207 -20.00 1.85 -23.81
CA ARG A 207 -18.67 1.38 -24.24
C ARG A 207 -18.66 -0.14 -24.47
N GLY A 208 -18.24 -0.55 -25.66
CA GLY A 208 -18.27 -1.95 -26.11
C GLY A 208 -19.54 -2.38 -26.83
N PHE A 209 -20.57 -1.52 -26.92
CA PHE A 209 -21.76 -1.73 -27.74
C PHE A 209 -21.64 -0.93 -29.05
N LYS A 210 -21.95 -1.53 -30.20
CA LYS A 210 -21.71 -0.91 -31.54
C LYS A 210 -22.71 0.20 -31.92
N HIS A 211 -23.71 0.47 -31.09
CA HIS A 211 -24.80 1.41 -31.37
C HIS A 211 -25.11 2.22 -30.12
N LYS A 212 -25.61 3.45 -30.28
CA LYS A 212 -26.17 4.21 -29.16
C LYS A 212 -27.45 3.53 -28.65
N LEU A 213 -27.60 3.46 -27.34
CA LEU A 213 -28.81 3.01 -26.65
C LEU A 213 -29.67 4.22 -26.31
N TYR A 214 -30.98 4.02 -26.28
CA TYR A 214 -31.88 5.04 -25.72
C TYR A 214 -32.07 4.72 -24.23
N VAL A 215 -31.70 5.67 -23.37
CA VAL A 215 -31.65 5.51 -21.91
C VAL A 215 -32.70 6.42 -21.28
N THR A 216 -33.28 5.98 -20.17
CA THR A 216 -34.34 6.71 -19.45
C THR A 216 -34.13 6.55 -17.95
N VAL A 217 -34.01 7.66 -17.23
CA VAL A 217 -34.09 7.72 -15.76
C VAL A 217 -35.55 8.02 -15.40
N ALA A 218 -36.13 7.21 -14.51
CA ALA A 218 -37.47 7.44 -13.97
C ALA A 218 -37.51 6.90 -12.53
N GLY A 219 -37.60 7.81 -11.55
CA GLY A 219 -37.67 7.47 -10.13
C GLY A 219 -36.46 6.65 -9.67
N ASP A 220 -36.69 5.47 -9.10
CA ASP A 220 -35.65 4.59 -8.57
C ASP A 220 -34.91 3.72 -9.61
N LYS A 221 -35.23 3.86 -10.91
CA LYS A 221 -34.78 2.96 -11.98
C LYS A 221 -34.22 3.68 -13.21
N VAL A 222 -33.21 3.06 -13.82
CA VAL A 222 -32.67 3.44 -15.14
C VAL A 222 -32.96 2.35 -16.17
N PHE A 223 -33.79 2.67 -17.16
CA PHE A 223 -34.20 1.76 -18.24
C PHE A 223 -33.30 1.91 -19.47
N LEU A 224 -32.94 0.77 -20.08
CA LEU A 224 -32.14 0.70 -21.30
C LEU A 224 -32.97 0.14 -22.45
N TYR A 225 -33.09 0.91 -23.54
CA TYR A 225 -33.80 0.54 -24.77
C TYR A 225 -32.84 0.51 -25.96
N LYS A 226 -33.14 -0.31 -26.97
CA LYS A 226 -32.29 -0.43 -28.17
C LYS A 226 -32.30 0.84 -29.02
N ASN A 227 -33.44 1.53 -29.08
CA ASN A 227 -33.66 2.78 -29.80
C ASN A 227 -34.93 3.48 -29.27
N ALA A 228 -35.18 4.71 -29.71
CA ALA A 228 -36.38 5.48 -29.33
C ALA A 228 -37.71 4.87 -29.82
N GLU A 229 -37.66 3.92 -30.76
CA GLU A 229 -38.85 3.18 -31.21
C GLU A 229 -39.23 2.09 -30.19
N GLU A 230 -38.27 1.26 -29.75
CA GLU A 230 -38.51 0.26 -28.70
C GLU A 230 -38.89 0.92 -27.35
N PHE A 231 -38.41 2.14 -27.06
CA PHE A 231 -38.90 2.97 -25.95
C PHE A 231 -40.40 3.30 -26.06
N ARG A 232 -40.86 3.84 -27.20
CA ARG A 232 -42.29 4.13 -27.44
C ARG A 232 -43.20 2.89 -27.40
N LEU A 233 -42.61 1.70 -27.57
CA LEU A 233 -43.30 0.42 -27.43
C LEU A 233 -43.23 -0.19 -26.02
N GLY A 234 -42.48 0.43 -25.10
CA GLY A 234 -42.23 -0.08 -23.74
C GLY A 234 -41.30 -1.31 -23.69
N ILE A 235 -40.73 -1.76 -24.82
CA ILE A 235 -39.95 -3.00 -24.89
C ILE A 235 -38.49 -2.72 -24.53
N GLY A 236 -38.17 -2.81 -23.24
CA GLY A 236 -36.81 -2.62 -22.72
C GLY A 236 -35.85 -3.76 -23.02
N ILE A 237 -34.55 -3.49 -22.92
CA ILE A 237 -33.50 -4.51 -22.79
C ILE A 237 -33.50 -4.99 -21.32
N THR A 238 -33.32 -4.06 -20.39
CA THR A 238 -33.32 -4.25 -18.94
C THR A 238 -33.53 -2.91 -18.25
N TYR A 239 -33.84 -2.92 -16.96
CA TYR A 239 -33.62 -1.78 -16.07
C TYR A 239 -32.45 -2.03 -15.12
N ILE A 240 -32.01 -0.98 -14.43
CA ILE A 240 -31.01 -0.95 -13.36
C ILE A 240 -31.69 -0.29 -12.16
N GLU A 241 -31.70 -0.97 -11.00
CA GLU A 241 -32.19 -0.40 -9.74
C GLU A 241 -31.11 0.52 -9.14
N MET A 242 -31.48 1.74 -8.79
CA MET A 242 -30.54 2.78 -8.39
C MET A 242 -30.24 2.79 -6.89
N ASN A 243 -31.01 2.02 -6.10
CA ASN A 243 -30.70 1.67 -4.71
C ASN A 243 -29.34 0.94 -4.55
N VAL A 244 -28.80 0.37 -5.62
CA VAL A 244 -27.47 -0.26 -5.67
C VAL A 244 -26.53 0.45 -6.67
N GLY A 245 -26.91 1.62 -7.17
CA GLY A 245 -26.14 2.40 -8.14
C GLY A 245 -25.11 3.33 -7.50
N ASN A 246 -23.99 3.56 -8.20
CA ASN A 246 -23.02 4.60 -7.90
C ASN A 246 -22.45 5.15 -9.22
N VAL A 247 -22.51 6.46 -9.44
CA VAL A 247 -22.04 7.10 -10.68
C VAL A 247 -20.67 7.74 -10.45
N LYS A 248 -19.72 7.45 -11.36
CA LYS A 248 -18.38 8.04 -11.35
C LYS A 248 -18.03 8.66 -12.69
N ASP A 249 -17.37 9.82 -12.66
CA ASP A 249 -16.75 10.41 -13.84
C ASP A 249 -15.51 9.61 -14.27
N VAL A 250 -15.32 9.44 -15.57
CA VAL A 250 -14.19 8.67 -16.15
C VAL A 250 -13.34 9.53 -17.07
N ASP A 251 -13.98 10.25 -18.00
CA ASP A 251 -13.32 11.24 -18.85
C ASP A 251 -14.30 12.34 -19.27
N ARG A 252 -13.81 13.26 -20.11
CA ARG A 252 -14.52 14.48 -20.54
C ARG A 252 -15.87 14.25 -21.25
N ARG A 253 -16.23 13.01 -21.60
CA ARG A 253 -17.58 12.69 -22.10
C ARG A 253 -18.14 11.39 -21.51
N GLY A 254 -17.42 10.75 -20.60
CA GLY A 254 -17.67 9.38 -20.16
C GLY A 254 -17.87 9.27 -18.65
N PHE A 255 -18.87 8.48 -18.27
CA PHE A 255 -19.21 8.20 -16.87
C PHE A 255 -19.62 6.74 -16.69
N ASP A 256 -19.32 6.18 -15.52
CA ASP A 256 -19.57 4.79 -15.16
C ASP A 256 -20.69 4.71 -14.11
N LEU A 257 -21.82 4.09 -14.46
CA LEU A 257 -22.83 3.66 -13.48
C LEU A 257 -22.43 2.27 -12.95
N THR A 258 -21.85 2.23 -11.77
CA THR A 258 -21.41 1.02 -11.06
C THR A 258 -22.54 0.46 -10.21
N THR A 259 -22.81 -0.84 -10.33
CA THR A 259 -23.59 -1.63 -9.37
C THR A 259 -22.73 -2.76 -8.80
N PRO A 260 -23.12 -3.43 -7.68
CA PRO A 260 -22.40 -4.59 -7.14
C PRO A 260 -22.20 -5.73 -8.13
N TYR A 261 -23.00 -5.75 -9.19
CA TYR A 261 -23.06 -6.82 -10.19
C TYR A 261 -22.36 -6.44 -11.49
N ARG A 262 -22.29 -5.12 -11.82
CA ARG A 262 -21.92 -4.66 -13.16
C ARG A 262 -21.62 -3.15 -13.21
N ILE A 263 -20.60 -2.78 -14.00
CA ILE A 263 -20.32 -1.38 -14.37
C ILE A 263 -20.93 -1.10 -15.75
N PHE A 264 -21.67 -0.01 -15.90
CA PHE A 264 -22.21 0.47 -17.18
C PHE A 264 -21.49 1.76 -17.58
N SER A 265 -20.49 1.63 -18.46
CA SER A 265 -19.70 2.75 -18.95
C SER A 265 -20.39 3.44 -20.12
N PHE A 266 -20.96 4.62 -19.88
CA PHE A 266 -21.61 5.45 -20.88
C PHE A 266 -20.69 6.55 -21.40
N ALA A 267 -20.97 7.03 -22.60
CA ALA A 267 -20.45 8.27 -23.15
C ALA A 267 -21.58 9.11 -23.76
N ALA A 268 -21.61 10.39 -23.42
CA ALA A 268 -22.51 11.40 -23.97
C ALA A 268 -21.86 12.11 -25.18
N GLU A 269 -22.61 12.95 -25.89
CA GLU A 269 -22.08 13.65 -27.06
C GLU A 269 -21.17 14.82 -26.67
N SER A 270 -21.45 15.45 -25.52
CA SER A 270 -20.74 16.60 -24.96
C SER A 270 -20.46 16.48 -23.44
N ASP A 271 -19.55 17.33 -22.95
CA ASP A 271 -19.19 17.48 -21.52
C ASP A 271 -20.43 17.86 -20.69
N GLN A 272 -21.16 18.89 -21.14
CA GLN A 272 -22.38 19.38 -20.50
C GLN A 272 -23.48 18.30 -20.42
N GLU A 273 -23.74 17.60 -21.54
CA GLU A 273 -24.76 16.55 -21.55
C GLU A 273 -24.41 15.43 -20.55
N LYS A 274 -23.12 15.09 -20.44
CA LYS A 274 -22.58 14.11 -19.48
C LYS A 274 -22.79 14.58 -18.03
N ASP A 275 -22.52 15.84 -17.70
CA ASP A 275 -22.74 16.37 -16.34
C ASP A 275 -24.22 16.29 -15.92
N GLU A 276 -25.12 16.71 -16.80
CA GLU A 276 -26.57 16.62 -16.56
C GLU A 276 -27.08 15.16 -16.46
N TRP A 277 -26.46 14.21 -17.19
CA TRP A 277 -26.76 12.77 -17.05
C TRP A 277 -26.27 12.22 -15.71
N VAL A 278 -25.08 12.63 -15.26
CA VAL A 278 -24.53 12.27 -13.96
C VAL A 278 -25.41 12.80 -12.83
N GLU A 279 -25.85 14.07 -12.92
CA GLU A 279 -26.77 14.67 -11.94
C GLU A 279 -28.10 13.90 -11.85
N ALA A 280 -28.76 13.62 -12.98
CA ALA A 280 -30.02 12.89 -13.01
C ALA A 280 -29.89 11.49 -12.38
N MET A 281 -28.82 10.75 -12.71
CA MET A 281 -28.59 9.42 -12.13
C MET A 281 -28.20 9.49 -10.63
N GLN A 282 -27.47 10.51 -10.19
CA GLN A 282 -27.16 10.72 -8.77
C GLN A 282 -28.40 11.07 -7.95
N ASN A 283 -29.33 11.86 -8.50
CA ASN A 283 -30.60 12.17 -7.85
C ASN A 283 -31.47 10.91 -7.72
N SER A 284 -31.59 10.11 -8.78
CA SER A 284 -32.29 8.82 -8.76
C SER A 284 -31.71 7.82 -7.75
N ILE A 285 -30.38 7.76 -7.58
CA ILE A 285 -29.73 6.96 -6.50
C ILE A 285 -30.12 7.48 -5.11
N ALA A 286 -30.13 8.81 -4.93
CA ALA A 286 -30.47 9.42 -3.65
C ALA A 286 -31.93 9.19 -3.26
N GLU A 287 -32.85 9.24 -4.23
CA GLU A 287 -34.27 8.93 -4.03
C GLU A 287 -34.48 7.45 -3.67
N ALA A 288 -33.90 6.53 -4.47
CA ALA A 288 -33.99 5.08 -4.30
C ALA A 288 -33.45 4.54 -2.95
N LEU A 289 -32.63 5.34 -2.26
CA LEU A 289 -32.05 5.02 -0.96
C LEU A 289 -32.71 5.78 0.21
N SER A 290 -33.66 6.68 -0.06
CA SER A 290 -34.22 7.57 0.95
C SER A 290 -35.45 6.97 1.66
N ASN A 291 -35.40 6.94 3.00
CA ASN A 291 -36.57 6.74 3.88
C ASN A 291 -36.76 8.00 4.74
N SER A 292 -37.90 8.68 4.64
CA SER A 292 -38.15 9.93 5.37
C SER A 292 -38.56 9.76 6.84
N GLU A 293 -38.89 8.54 7.29
CA GLU A 293 -39.42 8.22 8.63
C GLU A 293 -38.67 8.91 9.79
N VAL A 294 -37.33 8.75 9.84
CA VAL A 294 -36.49 9.35 10.90
C VAL A 294 -36.42 10.88 10.77
N ALA A 295 -36.39 11.39 9.55
CA ALA A 295 -36.34 12.84 9.31
C ALA A 295 -37.64 13.51 9.76
N GLU A 296 -38.79 12.91 9.44
CA GLU A 296 -40.12 13.40 9.85
C GLU A 296 -40.27 13.39 11.37
N ARG A 297 -39.82 12.32 12.05
CA ARG A 297 -39.79 12.27 13.52
C ARG A 297 -38.93 13.39 14.12
N ILE A 298 -37.70 13.59 13.64
CA ILE A 298 -36.78 14.61 14.17
C ILE A 298 -37.27 16.04 13.87
N TRP A 299 -37.96 16.26 12.75
CA TRP A 299 -38.58 17.54 12.38
C TRP A 299 -39.88 17.84 13.15
N THR A 300 -40.36 16.97 14.05
CA THR A 300 -41.47 17.34 14.96
C THR A 300 -41.07 18.47 15.93
N VAL A 301 -39.77 18.61 16.22
CA VAL A 301 -39.21 19.72 16.99
C VAL A 301 -38.90 20.89 16.05
N GLU A 302 -39.56 22.02 16.23
CA GLU A 302 -39.47 23.20 15.36
C GLU A 302 -38.01 23.68 15.12
N GLY A 303 -37.17 23.65 16.15
CA GLY A 303 -35.75 24.01 16.04
C GLY A 303 -34.95 23.11 15.08
N ASN A 304 -35.37 21.85 14.90
CA ASN A 304 -34.74 20.89 14.00
C ASN A 304 -35.22 21.05 12.54
N CYS A 305 -36.30 21.82 12.29
CA CYS A 305 -36.76 22.13 10.92
C CYS A 305 -35.81 23.05 10.13
N PHE A 306 -34.79 23.63 10.79
CA PHE A 306 -33.81 24.51 10.18
C PHE A 306 -32.39 24.07 10.53
N CYS A 307 -31.47 24.14 9.56
CA CYS A 307 -30.06 23.78 9.71
C CYS A 307 -29.39 24.57 10.84
N ALA A 308 -28.74 23.87 11.77
CA ALA A 308 -28.11 24.43 12.97
C ALA A 308 -27.08 25.54 12.71
N ASP A 309 -26.52 25.63 11.51
CA ASP A 309 -25.44 26.58 11.18
C ASP A 309 -25.88 27.71 10.26
N CYS A 310 -26.69 27.41 9.24
CA CYS A 310 -27.01 28.38 8.17
C CYS A 310 -28.51 28.62 7.95
N GLY A 311 -29.37 28.06 8.81
CA GLY A 311 -30.82 28.28 8.77
C GLY A 311 -31.55 27.69 7.55
N ALA A 312 -30.87 26.93 6.68
CA ALA A 312 -31.52 26.28 5.55
C ALA A 312 -32.63 25.31 6.02
N PRO A 313 -33.84 25.34 5.44
CA PRO A 313 -34.98 24.55 5.90
C PRO A 313 -34.83 23.05 5.63
N LYS A 314 -35.57 22.23 6.38
CA LYS A 314 -35.66 20.76 6.31
C LYS A 314 -34.28 20.07 6.19
N PRO A 315 -33.40 20.23 7.19
CA PRO A 315 -32.08 19.60 7.18
C PRO A 315 -32.17 18.06 7.28
N GLU A 316 -31.55 17.35 6.34
CA GLU A 316 -31.65 15.87 6.19
C GLU A 316 -30.44 15.09 6.73
N TRP A 317 -29.54 15.75 7.46
CA TRP A 317 -28.33 15.17 8.02
C TRP A 317 -28.20 15.55 9.50
N GLY A 318 -27.65 14.67 10.33
CA GLY A 318 -27.38 14.94 11.75
C GLY A 318 -25.90 14.71 12.09
N SER A 319 -25.38 15.45 13.05
CA SER A 319 -24.10 15.14 13.72
C SER A 319 -24.39 14.52 15.07
N ILE A 320 -24.16 13.21 15.19
CA ILE A 320 -24.67 12.40 16.32
C ILE A 320 -23.98 12.71 17.65
N ASN A 321 -22.71 13.14 17.63
CA ASN A 321 -21.97 13.51 18.83
C ASN A 321 -22.22 14.96 19.28
N LEU A 322 -22.58 15.84 18.35
CA LEU A 322 -22.88 17.26 18.61
C LEU A 322 -24.38 17.51 18.87
N CYS A 323 -25.23 16.51 18.62
CA CYS A 323 -26.70 16.56 18.71
C CYS A 323 -27.37 17.67 17.86
N VAL A 324 -26.83 17.94 16.66
CA VAL A 324 -27.35 18.95 15.72
C VAL A 324 -27.78 18.37 14.37
N VAL A 325 -28.82 18.95 13.79
CA VAL A 325 -29.38 18.66 12.47
C VAL A 325 -29.00 19.76 11.47
N ILE A 326 -28.40 19.36 10.35
CA ILE A 326 -27.69 20.21 9.39
C ILE A 326 -28.07 19.87 7.94
N CYS A 327 -28.02 20.86 7.03
CA CYS A 327 -28.36 20.64 5.62
C CYS A 327 -27.21 19.94 4.86
N LYS A 328 -27.51 19.35 3.68
CA LYS A 328 -26.53 18.66 2.82
C LYS A 328 -25.24 19.48 2.55
N ARG A 329 -25.36 20.81 2.41
CA ARG A 329 -24.22 21.73 2.21
C ARG A 329 -23.32 21.84 3.45
N CYS A 330 -23.90 22.02 4.65
CA CYS A 330 -23.13 22.01 5.90
C CYS A 330 -22.57 20.62 6.21
N ALA A 331 -23.35 19.56 5.98
CA ALA A 331 -22.91 18.17 6.17
C ALA A 331 -21.64 17.83 5.34
N GLY A 332 -21.51 18.37 4.13
CA GLY A 332 -20.29 18.27 3.32
C GLY A 332 -19.06 18.89 4.00
N GLU A 333 -19.19 20.10 4.53
CA GLU A 333 -18.10 20.79 5.24
C GLU A 333 -17.81 20.18 6.63
N HIS A 334 -18.83 19.70 7.36
CA HIS A 334 -18.66 18.94 8.60
C HIS A 334 -17.80 17.70 8.37
N ARG A 335 -18.03 16.92 7.30
CA ARG A 335 -17.14 15.78 6.97
C ARG A 335 -15.67 16.20 6.80
N GLY A 336 -15.43 17.43 6.31
CA GLY A 336 -14.09 18.03 6.21
C GLY A 336 -13.43 18.38 7.54
N LEU A 337 -14.18 18.47 8.65
CA LEU A 337 -13.61 18.63 9.99
C LEU A 337 -13.05 17.32 10.57
N GLY A 338 -13.52 16.17 10.07
CA GLY A 338 -13.12 14.84 10.52
C GLY A 338 -14.01 14.25 11.63
N PRO A 339 -14.03 12.91 11.78
CA PRO A 339 -14.94 12.19 12.67
C PRO A 339 -14.63 12.36 14.17
N SER A 340 -13.45 12.86 14.53
CA SER A 340 -13.12 13.22 15.91
C SER A 340 -13.85 14.49 16.37
N VAL A 341 -14.11 15.44 15.47
CA VAL A 341 -14.88 16.66 15.78
C VAL A 341 -16.37 16.44 15.57
N THR A 342 -16.77 15.84 14.45
CA THR A 342 -18.19 15.74 14.05
C THR A 342 -18.52 14.44 13.32
N LYS A 343 -19.48 13.69 13.87
CA LYS A 343 -19.90 12.37 13.39
C LYS A 343 -21.19 12.47 12.57
N VAL A 344 -21.04 12.84 11.30
CA VAL A 344 -22.19 13.10 10.39
C VAL A 344 -22.85 11.79 9.93
N ARG A 345 -24.19 11.75 9.98
CA ARG A 345 -25.07 10.68 9.48
C ARG A 345 -26.27 11.25 8.72
N SER A 346 -26.78 10.52 7.75
CA SER A 346 -28.01 10.89 7.02
C SER A 346 -29.23 10.51 7.84
N LEU A 347 -30.22 11.40 7.95
CA LEU A 347 -31.52 11.03 8.50
C LEU A 347 -32.26 10.05 7.56
N LYS A 348 -32.03 10.16 6.24
CA LYS A 348 -32.77 9.40 5.23
C LYS A 348 -32.13 8.08 4.82
N MET A 349 -30.81 7.93 4.98
CA MET A 349 -30.04 6.83 4.38
C MET A 349 -29.45 5.86 5.42
N ASP A 350 -29.10 6.34 6.62
CA ASP A 350 -28.31 5.58 7.61
C ASP A 350 -29.20 4.86 8.66
N ARG A 351 -30.28 4.17 8.23
CA ARG A 351 -31.31 3.60 9.14
C ARG A 351 -30.74 2.78 10.32
N LYS A 352 -29.64 2.04 10.12
CA LYS A 352 -29.00 1.23 11.17
C LYS A 352 -28.31 2.02 12.28
N VAL A 353 -28.10 3.33 12.10
CA VAL A 353 -27.43 4.19 13.08
C VAL A 353 -28.44 4.92 13.96
N TRP A 354 -29.66 5.15 13.48
CA TRP A 354 -30.73 5.81 14.22
C TRP A 354 -31.49 4.80 15.09
N THR A 355 -30.94 4.54 16.27
CA THR A 355 -31.62 3.84 17.37
C THR A 355 -32.74 4.73 17.95
N GLU A 356 -33.66 4.13 18.69
CA GLU A 356 -34.75 4.87 19.34
C GLU A 356 -34.19 5.87 20.36
N GLU A 357 -33.22 5.45 21.17
CA GLU A 357 -32.49 6.29 22.12
C GLU A 357 -31.77 7.47 21.44
N LEU A 358 -31.19 7.28 20.25
CA LEU A 358 -30.54 8.37 19.51
C LEU A 358 -31.57 9.34 18.91
N ILE A 359 -32.74 8.86 18.48
CA ILE A 359 -33.84 9.72 18.04
C ILE A 359 -34.36 10.54 19.22
N GLU A 360 -34.60 9.94 20.38
CA GLU A 360 -35.00 10.64 21.61
C GLU A 360 -33.96 11.70 22.04
N LEU A 361 -32.66 11.40 21.96
CA LEU A 361 -31.59 12.36 22.23
C LEU A 361 -31.67 13.60 21.32
N PHE A 362 -32.02 13.43 20.05
CA PHE A 362 -32.23 14.52 19.08
C PHE A 362 -33.54 15.30 19.29
N LEU A 363 -34.54 14.69 19.92
CA LEU A 363 -35.79 15.34 20.32
C LEU A 363 -35.62 16.17 21.61
N GLN A 364 -34.80 15.72 22.55
CA GLN A 364 -34.56 16.41 23.83
C GLN A 364 -33.50 17.52 23.72
N VAL A 365 -32.37 17.25 23.04
CA VAL A 365 -31.31 18.25 22.84
C VAL A 365 -31.61 19.05 21.56
N GLY A 366 -31.38 18.42 20.40
CA GLY A 366 -31.58 19.02 19.08
C GLY A 366 -30.91 20.40 18.89
N ASN A 367 -31.29 21.07 17.80
CA ASN A 367 -30.68 22.34 17.41
C ASN A 367 -30.93 23.47 18.42
N ALA A 368 -32.10 23.48 19.06
CA ALA A 368 -32.49 24.57 19.96
C ALA A 368 -31.69 24.56 21.28
N VAL A 369 -31.40 23.39 21.85
CA VAL A 369 -30.55 23.30 23.05
C VAL A 369 -29.07 23.35 22.66
N ALA A 370 -28.66 22.60 21.62
CA ALA A 370 -27.27 22.58 21.19
C ALA A 370 -26.76 23.97 20.79
N ASN A 371 -27.55 24.81 20.10
CA ASN A 371 -27.13 26.17 19.76
C ASN A 371 -27.15 27.15 20.95
N LYS A 372 -27.88 26.90 22.05
CA LYS A 372 -27.71 27.68 23.30
C LYS A 372 -26.32 27.47 23.94
N PHE A 373 -25.65 26.37 23.58
CA PHE A 373 -24.23 26.15 23.88
C PHE A 373 -23.37 26.62 22.71
N TRP A 374 -23.40 25.95 21.56
CA TRP A 374 -22.47 26.12 20.43
C TRP A 374 -22.54 27.46 19.70
N ALA A 375 -23.69 28.14 19.75
CA ALA A 375 -23.92 29.39 19.03
C ALA A 375 -24.26 30.57 19.96
N ALA A 376 -24.01 30.42 21.27
CA ALA A 376 -24.38 31.39 22.29
C ALA A 376 -23.83 32.80 22.02
N ASN A 377 -22.61 32.88 21.47
CA ASN A 377 -21.85 34.11 21.27
C ASN A 377 -21.54 34.38 19.79
N VAL A 378 -22.36 33.92 18.83
CA VAL A 378 -22.15 34.19 17.39
C VAL A 378 -22.46 35.66 17.08
N PRO A 379 -21.49 36.47 16.61
CA PRO A 379 -21.76 37.83 16.15
C PRO A 379 -22.59 37.82 14.86
N PRO A 380 -23.55 38.74 14.66
CA PRO A 380 -24.32 38.83 13.42
C PRO A 380 -23.46 39.00 12.15
N SER A 381 -22.24 39.52 12.27
CA SER A 381 -21.27 39.69 11.18
C SER A 381 -20.54 38.41 10.78
N GLU A 382 -20.54 37.38 11.61
CA GLU A 382 -19.90 36.08 11.34
C GLU A 382 -20.92 34.96 11.12
N ALA A 383 -22.22 35.24 11.34
CA ALA A 383 -23.32 34.32 11.04
C ALA A 383 -23.46 34.06 9.54
N ILE A 384 -23.67 32.79 9.16
CA ILE A 384 -23.81 32.36 7.77
C ILE A 384 -25.26 32.10 7.37
N HIS A 385 -25.55 32.14 6.08
CA HIS A 385 -26.90 31.95 5.55
C HIS A 385 -26.98 30.78 4.54
N ALA A 386 -28.20 30.39 4.17
CA ALA A 386 -28.44 29.31 3.21
C ALA A 386 -27.75 29.54 1.84
N THR A 387 -27.51 30.81 1.46
CA THR A 387 -26.82 31.23 0.23
C THR A 387 -25.29 31.25 0.31
N SER A 388 -24.69 31.30 1.51
CA SER A 388 -23.25 31.43 1.76
C SER A 388 -22.34 30.51 0.94
N GLY A 389 -21.08 30.90 0.76
CA GLY A 389 -20.09 30.11 0.01
C GLY A 389 -19.58 28.89 0.78
N SER A 390 -18.99 27.89 0.09
CA SER A 390 -18.43 26.70 0.77
C SER A 390 -17.25 27.04 1.68
N GLN A 391 -16.35 27.94 1.24
CA GLN A 391 -15.22 28.40 2.05
C GLN A 391 -15.67 29.19 3.30
N GLU A 392 -16.71 30.00 3.17
CA GLU A 392 -17.33 30.75 4.26
C GLU A 392 -17.97 29.80 5.30
N ARG A 393 -18.75 28.81 4.84
CA ARG A 393 -19.25 27.73 5.71
C ARG A 393 -18.12 27.04 6.44
N ARG A 394 -17.05 26.64 5.74
CA ARG A 394 -15.91 25.96 6.36
C ARG A 394 -15.30 26.77 7.49
N ARG A 395 -15.05 28.07 7.28
CA ARG A 395 -14.52 28.96 8.33
C ARG A 395 -15.46 29.05 9.53
N PHE A 396 -16.75 29.25 9.30
CA PHE A 396 -17.75 29.30 10.38
C PHE A 396 -17.84 27.98 11.17
N LEU A 397 -17.85 26.84 10.49
CA LEU A 397 -17.91 25.50 11.11
C LEU A 397 -16.65 25.16 11.90
N VAL A 398 -15.46 25.53 11.39
CA VAL A 398 -14.19 25.41 12.15
C VAL A 398 -14.27 26.22 13.44
N ALA A 399 -14.64 27.50 13.34
CA ALA A 399 -14.77 28.37 14.50
C ALA A 399 -15.85 27.89 15.49
N LYS A 400 -17.00 27.41 15.00
CA LYS A 400 -18.11 26.96 15.84
C LYS A 400 -17.84 25.65 16.58
N TYR A 401 -17.22 24.66 15.93
CA TYR A 401 -17.14 23.29 16.47
C TYR A 401 -15.73 22.78 16.77
N ARG A 402 -14.70 23.21 16.02
CA ARG A 402 -13.31 22.79 16.29
C ARG A 402 -12.65 23.72 17.30
N GLU A 403 -12.65 25.02 17.03
CA GLU A 403 -12.14 26.04 17.96
C GLU A 403 -13.13 26.23 19.12
N GLY A 404 -14.43 26.05 18.85
CA GLY A 404 -15.51 26.30 19.80
C GLY A 404 -15.60 27.77 20.22
N LYS A 405 -15.22 28.71 19.34
CA LYS A 405 -15.13 30.16 19.54
C LYS A 405 -16.40 30.79 20.11
N TYR A 406 -17.56 30.33 19.64
CA TYR A 406 -18.87 30.91 20.01
C TYR A 406 -19.55 30.21 21.19
N ARG A 407 -18.91 29.21 21.80
CA ARG A 407 -19.55 28.38 22.81
C ARG A 407 -19.81 29.14 24.10
N ARG A 408 -20.80 28.70 24.88
CA ARG A 408 -20.98 29.13 26.26
C ARG A 408 -20.05 28.34 27.18
N TYR A 409 -19.05 29.00 27.76
CA TYR A 409 -18.17 28.35 28.74
C TYR A 409 -18.92 27.99 30.02
N HIS A 410 -18.62 26.81 30.56
CA HIS A 410 -19.06 26.40 31.88
C HIS A 410 -18.32 27.18 32.99
N THR A 411 -18.94 27.35 34.16
CA THR A 411 -18.36 28.11 35.28
C THR A 411 -17.06 27.50 35.82
N LEU A 412 -16.89 26.18 35.66
CA LEU A 412 -15.71 25.41 36.07
C LEU A 412 -14.64 25.32 34.97
N PHE A 413 -14.79 26.04 33.84
CA PHE A 413 -13.84 26.00 32.73
C PHE A 413 -12.42 26.37 33.18
N GLY A 414 -11.45 25.51 32.86
CA GLY A 414 -10.05 25.64 33.30
C GLY A 414 -9.69 24.84 34.57
N ASN A 415 -10.66 24.29 35.31
CA ASN A 415 -10.40 23.35 36.41
C ASN A 415 -10.87 21.94 36.05
N GLN A 416 -9.92 21.11 35.60
CA GLN A 416 -10.20 19.75 35.11
C GLN A 416 -10.79 18.82 36.17
N GLU A 417 -10.35 18.94 37.43
CA GLU A 417 -10.77 18.05 38.51
C GLU A 417 -12.25 18.30 38.86
N GLU A 418 -12.63 19.57 38.99
CA GLU A 418 -14.02 19.96 39.27
C GLU A 418 -14.94 19.73 38.07
N LEU A 419 -14.46 19.90 36.83
CA LEU A 419 -15.20 19.51 35.61
C LEU A 419 -15.49 18.00 35.57
N ASN A 420 -14.50 17.16 35.91
CA ASN A 420 -14.67 15.71 35.95
C ASN A 420 -15.65 15.28 37.06
N LYS A 421 -15.57 15.87 38.26
CA LYS A 421 -16.55 15.64 39.35
C LYS A 421 -17.96 16.08 38.95
N ALA A 422 -18.09 17.27 38.36
CA ALA A 422 -19.37 17.78 37.88
C ALA A 422 -19.98 16.88 36.78
N LEU A 423 -19.16 16.34 35.87
CA LEU A 423 -19.61 15.37 34.88
C LEU A 423 -20.14 14.09 35.55
N CYS A 424 -19.40 13.54 36.51
CA CYS A 424 -19.82 12.35 37.25
C CYS A 424 -21.14 12.56 38.01
N ALA A 425 -21.41 13.77 38.52
CA ALA A 425 -22.70 14.12 39.09
C ALA A 425 -23.80 14.25 38.02
N ALA A 426 -23.55 15.02 36.95
CA ALA A 426 -24.52 15.33 35.90
C ALA A 426 -25.07 14.08 35.19
N VAL A 427 -24.21 13.09 34.92
CA VAL A 427 -24.60 11.85 34.21
C VAL A 427 -25.52 10.92 35.00
N THR A 428 -25.67 11.13 36.33
CA THR A 428 -26.69 10.44 37.13
C THR A 428 -28.08 11.07 37.00
N THR A 429 -28.16 12.28 36.42
CA THR A 429 -29.38 13.05 36.19
C THR A 429 -29.82 12.98 34.73
N SER A 430 -31.03 13.45 34.44
CA SER A 430 -31.53 13.59 33.06
C SER A 430 -31.10 14.89 32.38
N ASP A 431 -30.21 15.71 32.95
CA ASP A 431 -29.79 16.96 32.33
C ASP A 431 -28.70 16.74 31.26
N LEU A 432 -29.17 16.49 30.04
CA LEU A 432 -28.33 16.33 28.86
C LEU A 432 -27.67 17.65 28.40
N ALA A 433 -28.23 18.81 28.77
CA ALA A 433 -27.68 20.10 28.40
C ALA A 433 -26.44 20.44 29.24
N GLU A 434 -26.49 20.09 30.53
CA GLU A 434 -25.35 20.20 31.45
C GLU A 434 -24.24 19.21 31.08
N THR A 435 -24.56 17.94 30.80
CA THR A 435 -23.56 16.97 30.30
C THR A 435 -22.89 17.45 29.01
N LEU A 436 -23.65 17.98 28.05
CA LEU A 436 -23.12 18.55 26.81
C LEU A 436 -22.17 19.73 27.09
N SER A 437 -22.58 20.63 27.98
CA SER A 437 -21.77 21.77 28.43
C SER A 437 -20.44 21.31 29.05
N LEU A 438 -20.48 20.35 29.97
CA LEU A 438 -19.31 19.85 30.68
C LEU A 438 -18.30 19.13 29.77
N VAL A 439 -18.78 18.21 28.93
CA VAL A 439 -17.92 17.46 27.97
C VAL A 439 -17.22 18.42 27.01
N PHE A 440 -17.95 19.33 26.37
CA PHE A 440 -17.35 20.28 25.42
C PHE A 440 -16.65 21.49 26.07
N CYS A 441 -16.65 21.58 27.40
CA CYS A 441 -15.81 22.49 28.19
C CYS A 441 -14.53 21.86 28.73
N GLY A 442 -14.33 20.54 28.62
CA GLY A 442 -13.09 19.89 29.05
C GLY A 442 -13.25 18.58 29.80
N ALA A 443 -14.45 18.26 30.33
CA ALA A 443 -14.62 17.09 31.17
C ALA A 443 -14.32 15.79 30.40
N GLU A 444 -13.49 14.92 30.99
CA GLU A 444 -13.05 13.70 30.32
C GLU A 444 -14.14 12.61 30.45
N VAL A 445 -14.67 12.15 29.33
CA VAL A 445 -15.71 11.10 29.25
C VAL A 445 -15.28 9.78 29.93
N SER A 446 -13.97 9.55 30.04
CA SER A 446 -13.33 8.40 30.70
C SER A 446 -12.72 8.69 32.08
N CYS A 447 -13.01 9.84 32.69
CA CYS A 447 -12.47 10.16 34.02
C CYS A 447 -12.84 9.12 35.08
N TYR A 448 -12.04 9.02 36.14
CA TYR A 448 -12.36 8.17 37.28
C TYR A 448 -13.46 8.83 38.13
N SER A 449 -14.55 8.08 38.37
CA SER A 449 -15.73 8.51 39.13
C SER A 449 -15.50 8.77 40.61
N GLY A 450 -14.44 8.20 41.19
CA GLY A 450 -14.24 8.09 42.64
C GLY A 450 -14.80 6.81 43.26
N ASP A 451 -15.57 6.00 42.51
CA ASP A 451 -16.11 4.71 42.98
C ASP A 451 -15.42 3.53 42.25
N PRO A 452 -14.79 2.58 42.98
CA PRO A 452 -14.25 1.35 42.38
C PRO A 452 -15.28 0.43 41.70
N ALA A 453 -16.56 0.48 42.08
CA ALA A 453 -17.62 -0.34 41.50
C ALA A 453 -18.06 0.18 40.12
N CYS A 454 -18.13 1.51 39.98
CA CYS A 454 -18.58 2.19 38.77
C CYS A 454 -17.51 3.18 38.28
N PRO A 455 -16.35 2.71 37.76
CA PRO A 455 -15.12 3.49 37.62
C PRO A 455 -15.14 4.61 36.57
N SER A 456 -16.23 4.82 35.84
CA SER A 456 -16.36 5.86 34.81
C SER A 456 -17.76 6.50 34.78
N PRO A 457 -17.90 7.73 34.24
CA PRO A 457 -19.21 8.38 34.02
C PRO A 457 -20.22 7.50 33.26
N PHE A 458 -19.75 6.66 32.34
CA PHE A 458 -20.61 5.73 31.60
C PHE A 458 -21.24 4.67 32.53
N ASN A 459 -20.47 4.14 33.49
CA ASN A 459 -20.98 3.17 34.46
C ASN A 459 -21.90 3.81 35.51
N LEU A 460 -21.62 5.06 35.92
CA LEU A 460 -22.54 5.83 36.77
C LEU A 460 -23.88 6.09 36.08
N ALA A 461 -23.87 6.41 34.78
CA ALA A 461 -25.10 6.57 33.99
C ALA A 461 -25.87 5.24 33.86
N GLU A 462 -25.15 4.12 33.71
CA GLU A 462 -25.73 2.77 33.66
C GLU A 462 -26.40 2.37 34.97
N GLU A 463 -25.73 2.56 36.11
CA GLU A 463 -26.28 2.30 37.45
C GLU A 463 -27.48 3.20 37.77
N ALA A 464 -27.43 4.47 37.36
CA ALA A 464 -28.54 5.42 37.49
C ALA A 464 -29.68 5.20 36.48
N GLY A 465 -29.54 4.26 35.54
CA GLY A 465 -30.54 3.96 34.50
C GLY A 465 -30.69 5.04 33.41
N GLN A 466 -29.74 5.96 33.30
CA GLN A 466 -29.78 7.13 32.41
C GLN A 466 -29.35 6.79 30.97
N LYS A 467 -30.19 6.02 30.25
CA LYS A 467 -29.92 5.55 28.88
C LYS A 467 -29.46 6.64 27.90
N LEU A 468 -30.07 7.82 27.94
CA LEU A 468 -29.71 8.92 27.03
C LEU A 468 -28.35 9.54 27.36
N GLN A 469 -27.96 9.56 28.63
CA GLN A 469 -26.60 9.97 29.04
C GLN A 469 -25.58 8.93 28.53
N MET A 470 -25.87 7.63 28.65
CA MET A 470 -25.02 6.56 28.09
C MET A 470 -24.84 6.71 26.57
N GLU A 471 -25.91 6.94 25.82
CA GLU A 471 -25.87 7.14 24.36
C GLU A 471 -25.04 8.38 23.98
N PHE A 472 -25.22 9.51 24.68
CA PHE A 472 -24.45 10.73 24.46
C PHE A 472 -22.95 10.54 24.76
N LEU A 473 -22.60 9.89 25.87
CA LEU A 473 -21.22 9.58 26.26
C LEU A 473 -20.58 8.59 25.27
N PHE A 474 -21.33 7.58 24.80
CA PHE A 474 -20.86 6.61 23.81
C PHE A 474 -20.43 7.29 22.50
N HIS A 475 -21.25 8.20 21.98
CA HIS A 475 -20.91 8.96 20.77
C HIS A 475 -19.77 9.96 20.95
N ASN A 476 -19.47 10.39 22.19
CA ASN A 476 -18.38 11.33 22.50
C ASN A 476 -17.11 10.69 23.07
N LYS A 477 -17.08 9.38 23.36
CA LYS A 477 -15.92 8.64 23.92
C LYS A 477 -14.61 8.81 23.14
N THR A 478 -14.68 9.10 21.83
CA THR A 478 -13.51 9.27 20.94
C THR A 478 -13.47 10.66 20.30
N SER A 479 -14.23 11.62 20.85
CA SER A 479 -14.34 12.96 20.27
C SER A 479 -13.27 13.88 20.83
N GLU A 480 -12.68 14.70 19.95
CA GLU A 480 -11.78 15.78 20.35
C GLU A 480 -12.60 16.90 21.01
N ILE A 481 -12.23 17.27 22.24
CA ILE A 481 -12.79 18.43 22.92
C ILE A 481 -12.36 19.69 22.14
N PRO A 482 -13.27 20.66 21.88
CA PRO A 482 -12.95 21.90 21.20
C PRO A 482 -11.84 22.66 21.94
N ARG A 483 -10.64 22.63 21.38
CA ARG A 483 -9.53 23.42 21.91
C ARG A 483 -9.78 24.84 21.46
N LEU A 484 -9.78 25.77 22.40
CA LEU A 484 -9.66 27.16 22.00
C LEU A 484 -8.23 27.31 21.45
N ASP A 485 -8.11 27.42 20.13
CA ASP A 485 -6.86 27.75 19.46
C ASP A 485 -6.51 29.21 19.78
N MET A 486 -6.07 29.42 21.03
CA MET A 486 -5.33 30.63 21.44
C MET A 486 -4.00 30.75 20.69
N ASP A 487 -3.59 29.69 20.00
CA ASP A 487 -2.64 29.68 18.90
C ASP A 487 -3.31 29.18 17.60
N THR A 488 -3.91 30.08 16.80
CA THR A 488 -3.70 30.19 15.33
C THR A 488 -4.67 31.15 14.60
N SER A 489 -5.84 31.52 15.16
CA SER A 489 -6.80 32.41 14.48
C SER A 489 -7.07 33.74 15.21
N SER A 490 -6.09 34.66 15.10
CA SER A 490 -6.08 36.07 15.57
C SER A 490 -5.27 36.38 16.83
N GLN A 491 -3.97 36.03 16.84
CA GLN A 491 -2.99 36.90 17.52
C GLN A 491 -2.86 38.22 16.72
N ASN A 492 -3.80 39.12 16.96
CA ASN A 492 -3.75 40.53 16.58
C ASN A 492 -4.41 41.32 17.73
N LEU A 493 -3.68 41.40 18.86
CA LEU A 493 -4.01 41.91 20.22
C LEU A 493 -3.97 40.76 21.26
N TYR A 494 -2.83 40.32 21.76
CA TYR A 494 -1.51 40.95 21.73
C TYR A 494 -0.62 40.26 20.69
N SER A 495 -0.05 41.04 19.79
CA SER A 495 1.33 40.76 19.45
C SER A 495 2.13 40.92 20.75
N VAL A 496 2.67 39.81 21.27
CA VAL A 496 4.06 39.90 21.72
C VAL A 496 4.78 40.29 20.44
N ALA A 497 5.07 41.59 20.30
CA ALA A 497 5.81 42.05 19.15
C ALA A 497 7.09 41.20 19.11
N LEU A 498 7.28 40.44 18.01
CA LEU A 498 8.59 39.90 17.69
C LEU A 498 9.55 41.08 17.89
N PRO A 499 10.49 40.99 18.85
CA PRO A 499 11.17 42.16 19.40
C PRO A 499 11.71 42.95 18.22
N SER A 500 11.38 44.24 18.12
CA SER A 500 11.55 45.01 16.88
C SER A 500 13.02 45.05 16.46
N VAL A 501 13.44 44.05 15.67
CA VAL A 501 14.85 43.84 15.34
C VAL A 501 15.22 44.86 14.27
N THR A 502 15.68 46.01 14.71
CA THR A 502 16.25 47.02 13.83
C THR A 502 17.73 46.74 13.63
N HIS A 503 18.12 46.38 12.42
CA HIS A 503 19.53 46.20 12.06
C HIS A 503 19.79 46.74 10.65
N ASN A 504 20.87 47.48 10.47
CA ASN A 504 21.17 48.20 9.23
C ASN A 504 22.67 48.20 8.94
N GLY A 505 23.01 48.19 7.66
CA GLY A 505 24.40 48.10 7.23
C GLY A 505 24.54 47.78 5.75
N TYR A 506 25.78 47.73 5.27
CA TYR A 506 26.06 47.38 3.88
C TYR A 506 26.21 45.87 3.70
N LEU A 507 25.51 45.32 2.72
CA LEU A 507 25.66 43.95 2.26
C LEU A 507 26.08 43.93 0.78
N PHE A 508 26.90 42.95 0.42
CA PHE A 508 27.14 42.59 -0.96
C PHE A 508 25.98 41.69 -1.44
N LYS A 509 25.37 42.00 -2.59
CA LYS A 509 24.16 41.32 -3.07
C LYS A 509 24.22 41.06 -4.58
N THR A 510 23.91 39.83 -4.99
CA THR A 510 23.77 39.47 -6.42
C THR A 510 22.37 39.82 -6.96
N ALA A 511 22.15 39.61 -8.27
CA ALA A 511 20.79 39.47 -8.80
C ALA A 511 20.03 38.35 -8.08
N SER A 512 18.70 38.46 -7.95
CA SER A 512 17.86 37.38 -7.42
C SER A 512 17.83 36.21 -8.39
N MET A 513 17.97 34.99 -7.89
CA MET A 513 18.04 33.78 -8.71
C MET A 513 16.79 32.92 -8.52
N ALA A 514 16.50 32.06 -9.50
CA ALA A 514 15.39 31.09 -9.46
C ALA A 514 15.86 29.64 -9.18
N LYS A 515 17.18 29.44 -9.07
CA LYS A 515 17.83 28.16 -8.75
C LYS A 515 19.04 28.43 -7.86
N PRO A 516 19.42 27.51 -6.94
CA PRO A 516 20.60 27.68 -6.09
C PRO A 516 21.89 27.86 -6.90
N ALA A 517 22.84 28.62 -6.36
CA ALA A 517 24.14 28.83 -6.99
C ALA A 517 25.00 27.55 -6.93
N GLN A 518 24.94 26.74 -8.00
CA GLN A 518 25.81 25.55 -8.15
C GLN A 518 27.27 25.89 -8.47
N GLU A 519 27.53 27.12 -8.93
CA GLU A 519 28.85 27.61 -9.33
C GLU A 519 29.30 28.78 -8.43
N ARG A 520 30.61 28.89 -8.21
CA ARG A 520 31.21 29.95 -7.40
C ARG A 520 30.96 31.33 -8.02
N LYS A 521 30.13 32.15 -7.37
CA LYS A 521 29.87 33.52 -7.83
C LYS A 521 31.10 34.42 -7.65
N PRO A 522 31.62 35.07 -8.71
CA PRO A 522 32.80 35.93 -8.63
C PRO A 522 32.43 37.27 -7.98
N ARG A 523 33.41 38.01 -7.42
CA ARG A 523 33.15 39.21 -6.59
C ARG A 523 32.48 40.34 -7.39
N GLU A 524 32.72 40.37 -8.70
CA GLU A 524 32.20 41.31 -9.68
C GLU A 524 30.67 41.21 -9.86
N GLU A 525 30.06 40.04 -9.60
CA GLU A 525 28.59 39.88 -9.61
C GLU A 525 27.90 40.46 -8.36
N PHE A 526 28.67 40.84 -7.33
CA PHE A 526 28.12 41.37 -6.08
C PHE A 526 28.04 42.90 -6.09
N SER A 527 26.81 43.42 -6.14
CA SER A 527 26.55 44.84 -5.94
C SER A 527 26.50 45.19 -4.45
N ARG A 528 27.22 46.22 -4.02
CA ARG A 528 27.08 46.76 -2.65
C ARG A 528 25.72 47.45 -2.52
N ARG A 529 24.95 47.13 -1.49
CA ARG A 529 23.63 47.67 -1.20
C ARG A 529 23.52 48.05 0.28
N TRP A 530 22.81 49.13 0.57
CA TRP A 530 22.45 49.46 1.95
C TRP A 530 21.22 48.65 2.32
N CYS A 531 21.28 47.87 3.39
CA CYS A 531 20.19 46.99 3.80
C CYS A 531 19.69 47.39 5.20
N ARG A 532 18.38 47.31 5.40
CA ARG A 532 17.70 47.67 6.65
C ARG A 532 16.61 46.65 6.96
N LEU A 533 16.74 45.99 8.10
CA LEU A 533 15.69 45.22 8.75
C LEU A 533 14.93 46.15 9.70
N HIS A 534 13.60 46.21 9.56
CA HIS A 534 12.70 47.04 10.37
C HIS A 534 11.29 46.46 10.35
N ASP A 535 10.62 46.34 11.51
CA ASP A 535 9.24 45.86 11.65
C ASP A 535 8.87 44.62 10.81
N GLY A 536 9.75 43.62 10.78
CA GLY A 536 9.51 42.40 10.00
C GLY A 536 9.63 42.55 8.48
N VAL A 537 10.24 43.64 8.00
CA VAL A 537 10.57 43.88 6.59
C VAL A 537 12.07 44.09 6.45
N PHE A 538 12.71 43.31 5.56
CA PHE A 538 14.09 43.50 5.16
C PHE A 538 14.13 44.16 3.79
N SER A 539 14.54 45.42 3.80
CA SER A 539 14.56 46.33 2.65
C SER A 539 16.01 46.58 2.22
N TYR A 540 16.26 46.65 0.91
CA TYR A 540 17.58 46.97 0.38
C TYR A 540 17.52 48.11 -0.62
N TYR A 541 18.50 49.00 -0.55
CA TYR A 541 18.59 50.28 -1.23
C TYR A 541 19.91 50.37 -2.00
N GLU A 542 19.96 51.19 -3.05
CA GLU A 542 21.20 51.41 -3.81
C GLU A 542 22.31 52.04 -2.95
N ASN A 543 21.93 52.95 -2.05
CA ASN A 543 22.80 53.63 -1.10
C ASN A 543 21.98 54.07 0.14
N GLU A 544 22.66 54.60 1.16
CA GLU A 544 22.07 55.01 2.45
C GLU A 544 21.13 56.23 2.35
N HIS A 545 21.24 57.03 1.29
CA HIS A 545 20.44 58.24 1.08
C HIS A 545 19.21 58.02 0.18
N ALA A 546 19.05 56.83 -0.39
CA ALA A 546 17.92 56.50 -1.26
C ALA A 546 16.64 56.33 -0.43
N THR A 547 15.60 57.10 -0.75
CA THR A 547 14.30 57.07 -0.04
C THR A 547 13.38 55.94 -0.49
N VAL A 548 13.64 55.35 -1.66
CA VAL A 548 12.86 54.24 -2.23
C VAL A 548 13.71 52.97 -2.23
N PRO A 549 13.23 51.84 -1.67
CA PRO A 549 13.95 50.59 -1.68
C PRO A 549 14.02 50.00 -3.09
N SER A 550 15.17 49.44 -3.46
CA SER A 550 15.37 48.64 -4.67
C SER A 550 14.68 47.27 -4.60
N GLY A 551 14.23 46.88 -3.40
CA GLY A 551 13.37 45.73 -3.16
C GLY A 551 13.21 45.44 -1.68
N GLU A 552 12.19 44.67 -1.35
CA GLU A 552 11.80 44.31 0.01
C GLU A 552 11.52 42.81 0.11
N ILE A 553 11.83 42.22 1.26
CA ILE A 553 11.53 40.84 1.63
C ILE A 553 10.82 40.89 2.98
N ARG A 554 9.59 40.41 3.07
CA ARG A 554 8.89 40.30 4.36
C ARG A 554 9.39 39.07 5.10
N MET A 555 9.59 39.18 6.40
CA MET A 555 10.12 38.08 7.22
C MET A 555 9.22 36.84 7.18
N GLN A 556 7.88 37.01 7.09
CA GLN A 556 6.95 35.88 6.97
C GLN A 556 7.08 35.10 5.65
N GLN A 557 7.72 35.66 4.62
CA GLN A 557 7.95 34.99 3.34
C GLN A 557 9.20 34.13 3.32
N ILE A 558 10.11 34.30 4.29
CA ILE A 558 11.32 33.47 4.38
C ILE A 558 10.89 32.05 4.75
N VAL A 559 11.36 31.08 3.98
CA VAL A 559 11.13 29.64 4.19
C VAL A 559 12.39 29.00 4.78
N CYS A 560 13.56 29.44 4.32
CA CYS A 560 14.85 28.89 4.68
C CYS A 560 15.96 29.95 4.59
N LEU A 561 16.96 29.85 5.47
CA LEU A 561 18.16 30.66 5.53
C LEU A 561 19.37 29.72 5.59
N VAL A 562 20.34 29.94 4.71
CA VAL A 562 21.53 29.09 4.57
C VAL A 562 22.78 29.92 4.79
N ASN A 563 23.69 29.44 5.63
CA ASN A 563 25.02 30.01 5.79
C ASN A 563 26.01 29.13 5.03
N HIS A 564 26.72 29.71 4.08
CA HIS A 564 27.77 28.97 3.35
C HIS A 564 29.08 28.99 4.15
N PRO A 565 29.91 27.92 4.05
CA PRO A 565 31.27 27.97 4.55
C PRO A 565 32.06 29.16 3.97
N PRO A 566 33.08 29.67 4.69
CA PRO A 566 33.93 30.75 4.17
C PRO A 566 34.49 30.44 2.77
N ASP A 567 34.67 31.49 1.98
CA ASP A 567 35.25 31.50 0.63
C ASP A 567 34.53 30.66 -0.45
N THR A 568 33.33 30.12 -0.14
CA THR A 568 32.42 29.45 -1.11
C THR A 568 32.11 30.33 -2.33
N HIS A 569 32.15 31.66 -2.18
CA HIS A 569 31.93 32.65 -3.23
C HIS A 569 33.07 33.69 -3.27
N GLY A 570 32.95 34.72 -4.13
CA GLY A 570 33.93 35.81 -4.25
C GLY A 570 33.92 36.82 -3.10
N VAL A 571 33.03 36.63 -2.12
CA VAL A 571 32.97 37.37 -0.87
C VAL A 571 33.18 36.37 0.27
N THR A 572 34.01 36.72 1.25
CA THR A 572 34.57 35.78 2.24
C THR A 572 33.50 35.03 3.03
N ASN A 573 32.41 35.69 3.44
CA ASN A 573 31.29 35.04 4.11
C ASN A 573 30.01 35.34 3.35
N THR A 574 29.15 34.33 3.13
CA THR A 574 27.90 34.49 2.38
C THR A 574 26.74 33.71 2.97
N PHE A 575 25.53 34.24 2.82
CA PHE A 575 24.28 33.60 3.21
C PHE A 575 23.22 33.72 2.11
N GLU A 576 22.39 32.70 1.97
CA GLU A 576 21.35 32.58 0.94
C GLU A 576 19.97 32.56 1.62
N VAL A 577 19.09 33.49 1.20
CA VAL A 577 17.72 33.64 1.72
C VAL A 577 16.73 33.06 0.71
N TYR A 578 15.96 32.08 1.13
CA TYR A 578 14.94 31.40 0.34
C TYR A 578 13.57 31.97 0.71
N VAL A 579 12.87 32.60 -0.26
CA VAL A 579 11.51 33.12 -0.05
C VAL A 579 10.46 32.29 -0.78
N ASP A 580 9.22 32.31 -0.29
CA ASP A 580 8.05 31.61 -0.86
C ASP A 580 7.90 31.79 -2.38
N SER A 581 8.13 32.99 -2.90
CA SER A 581 7.89 33.43 -4.28
C SER A 581 8.86 32.87 -5.35
N GLU A 582 9.35 31.64 -5.19
CA GLU A 582 10.34 30.96 -6.06
C GLU A 582 11.64 31.74 -6.34
N ARG A 583 11.94 32.75 -5.52
CA ARG A 583 13.18 33.51 -5.59
C ARG A 583 14.09 33.14 -4.43
N LEU A 584 15.39 33.29 -4.68
CA LEU A 584 16.40 33.29 -3.64
C LEU A 584 17.37 34.45 -3.84
N TYR A 585 17.97 34.87 -2.73
CA TYR A 585 18.81 36.05 -2.63
C TYR A 585 20.11 35.70 -1.93
N LEU A 586 21.22 35.84 -2.64
CA LEU A 586 22.55 35.63 -2.11
C LEU A 586 23.12 36.97 -1.60
N PHE A 587 23.52 36.97 -0.34
CA PHE A 587 24.16 38.11 0.34
C PHE A 587 25.56 37.73 0.84
N GLY A 588 26.43 38.72 0.95
CA GLY A 588 27.82 38.56 1.36
C GLY A 588 28.34 39.67 2.24
N LEU A 589 29.30 39.31 3.11
CA LEU A 589 29.98 40.14 4.09
C LEU A 589 31.45 39.73 4.18
N ASP A 590 32.34 40.70 4.31
CA ASP A 590 33.78 40.43 4.48
C ASP A 590 34.14 40.06 5.95
N SER A 591 33.22 40.21 6.92
CA SER A 591 33.42 39.88 8.35
C SER A 591 32.52 38.73 8.83
N LEU A 592 33.13 37.78 9.57
CA LEU A 592 32.45 36.63 10.18
C LEU A 592 31.54 37.03 11.36
N GLU A 593 31.90 38.08 12.11
CA GLU A 593 31.07 38.59 13.20
C GLU A 593 29.82 39.28 12.66
N ALA A 594 29.98 40.07 11.58
CA ALA A 594 28.87 40.75 10.93
C ALA A 594 27.86 39.77 10.33
N ILE A 595 28.30 38.66 9.69
CA ILE A 595 27.35 37.67 9.15
C ILE A 595 26.61 36.91 10.26
N ARG A 596 27.27 36.60 11.38
CA ARG A 596 26.61 36.05 12.58
C ARG A 596 25.55 37.01 13.12
N GLU A 597 25.85 38.31 13.19
CA GLU A 597 24.90 39.32 13.66
C GLU A 597 23.71 39.49 12.69
N TRP A 598 23.95 39.63 11.39
CA TRP A 598 22.91 39.71 10.36
C TRP A 598 21.98 38.49 10.36
N THR A 599 22.55 37.29 10.35
CA THR A 599 21.78 36.04 10.31
C THR A 599 20.97 35.84 11.60
N LYS A 600 21.56 36.12 12.77
CA LYS A 600 20.85 36.13 14.06
C LYS A 600 19.69 37.11 14.08
N CYS A 601 19.87 38.32 13.57
CA CYS A 601 18.81 39.34 13.45
C CYS A 601 17.68 38.90 12.51
N LEU A 602 18.01 38.31 11.35
CA LEU A 602 17.03 37.77 10.41
C LEU A 602 16.22 36.63 11.05
N VAL A 603 16.87 35.63 11.64
CA VAL A 603 16.18 34.48 12.28
C VAL A 603 15.25 34.95 13.39
N LYS A 604 15.70 35.84 14.30
CA LYS A 604 14.86 36.42 15.36
C LYS A 604 13.60 37.12 14.86
N SER A 605 13.56 37.49 13.58
CA SER A 605 12.45 38.26 12.99
C SER A 605 11.42 37.39 12.26
N PHE A 606 11.69 36.09 12.06
CA PHE A 606 10.73 35.16 11.42
C PHE A 606 10.41 33.90 12.24
N ILE A 607 11.24 33.47 13.20
CA ILE A 607 10.92 32.30 14.03
C ILE A 607 9.96 32.66 15.18
N PRO A 608 9.17 31.70 15.69
CA PRO A 608 8.39 31.87 16.92
C PRO A 608 9.31 32.12 18.14
N PRO A 609 8.89 32.95 19.12
CA PRO A 609 9.65 33.17 20.36
C PRO A 609 9.95 31.89 21.15
N THR A 610 9.05 30.90 21.09
CA THR A 610 9.22 29.58 21.73
C THR A 610 10.38 28.76 21.14
N ALA A 611 10.81 29.08 19.92
CA ALA A 611 11.92 28.43 19.23
C ALA A 611 13.25 29.21 19.36
N GLU A 612 13.38 30.19 20.27
CA GLU A 612 14.59 31.03 20.43
C GLU A 612 15.89 30.20 20.64
N GLY A 613 15.80 28.98 21.16
CA GLY A 613 16.92 28.04 21.25
C GLY A 613 17.69 27.87 19.92
N LEU A 614 16.98 27.83 18.79
CA LEU A 614 17.56 27.68 17.45
C LEU A 614 18.40 28.90 17.02
N VAL A 615 18.08 30.11 17.52
CA VAL A 615 18.83 31.36 17.24
C VAL A 615 20.25 31.30 17.80
N SER A 616 20.44 30.57 18.90
CA SER A 616 21.73 30.47 19.57
C SER A 616 22.73 29.56 18.84
N LYS A 617 22.27 28.80 17.84
CA LYS A 617 23.07 27.80 17.13
C LYS A 617 23.79 28.40 15.93
N GLU A 618 25.00 27.93 15.67
CA GLU A 618 25.70 28.18 14.40
C GLU A 618 25.18 27.20 13.33
N PHE A 619 24.03 27.51 12.74
CA PHE A 619 23.41 26.67 11.72
C PHE A 619 24.07 26.88 10.35
N GLU A 620 24.23 25.77 9.62
CA GLU A 620 24.49 25.78 8.17
C GLU A 620 23.20 26.09 7.40
N ARG A 621 22.06 25.62 7.91
CA ARG A 621 20.74 25.78 7.28
C ARG A 621 19.65 25.77 8.34
N LEU A 622 18.77 26.78 8.33
CA LEU A 622 17.62 26.91 9.23
C LEU A 622 16.36 27.26 8.43
N GLY A 623 15.24 26.59 8.69
CA GLY A 623 13.99 26.88 7.99
C GLY A 623 12.80 26.08 8.51
N ARG A 624 11.60 26.44 8.03
CA ARG A 624 10.38 25.66 8.30
C ARG A 624 10.25 24.50 7.33
N LEU A 625 9.81 23.35 7.84
CA LEU A 625 9.48 22.17 7.06
C LEU A 625 8.19 21.55 7.59
N GLN A 626 7.48 20.86 6.70
CA GLN A 626 6.31 20.08 7.05
C GLN A 626 6.78 18.70 7.55
N TYR A 627 6.28 18.24 8.70
CA TYR A 627 6.65 16.95 9.28
C TYR A 627 5.44 16.10 9.63
N LYS A 628 5.65 14.77 9.65
CA LYS A 628 4.72 13.77 10.22
C LYS A 628 5.51 12.81 11.11
N GLY A 629 4.96 12.44 12.25
CA GLY A 629 5.63 11.54 13.19
C GLY A 629 4.70 11.04 14.29
N GLY A 630 5.07 9.92 14.92
CA GLY A 630 4.26 9.24 15.92
C GLY A 630 3.07 8.49 15.32
N LEU A 631 2.01 8.28 16.13
CA LEU A 631 0.83 7.50 15.74
C LEU A 631 -0.10 8.21 14.73
N ASN A 632 0.10 9.52 14.49
CA ASN A 632 -0.77 10.34 13.65
C ASN A 632 -0.09 10.67 12.31
N LEU A 633 -0.24 9.78 11.32
CA LEU A 633 0.31 9.95 9.96
C LEU A 633 -0.58 10.78 9.01
N GLU A 634 -1.79 11.16 9.45
CA GLU A 634 -2.83 11.73 8.58
C GLU A 634 -2.64 13.22 8.22
N ARG A 635 -1.96 14.00 9.07
CA ARG A 635 -1.72 15.44 8.83
C ARG A 635 -0.24 15.79 8.95
N ALA A 636 0.24 16.60 8.02
CA ALA A 636 1.52 17.29 8.18
C ALA A 636 1.33 18.50 9.13
N LYS A 637 2.35 18.76 9.93
CA LYS A 637 2.47 19.92 10.83
C LYS A 637 3.70 20.74 10.44
N GLU A 638 3.68 22.04 10.70
CA GLU A 638 4.88 22.87 10.53
C GLU A 638 5.83 22.67 11.71
N GLY A 639 7.12 22.51 11.41
CA GLY A 639 8.20 22.46 12.41
C GLY A 639 9.39 23.29 11.94
N TRP A 640 10.18 23.80 12.89
CA TRP A 640 11.38 24.56 12.61
C TRP A 640 12.62 23.69 12.76
N PHE A 641 13.45 23.64 11.73
CA PHE A 641 14.61 22.78 11.67
C PHE A 641 15.88 23.60 11.48
N ALA A 642 16.94 23.26 12.23
CA ALA A 642 18.27 23.85 12.10
C ALA A 642 19.33 22.75 12.00
N LEU A 643 20.04 22.69 10.88
CA LEU A 643 21.16 21.79 10.66
C LEU A 643 22.46 22.43 11.17
N VAL A 644 23.13 21.73 12.09
CA VAL A 644 24.39 22.14 12.70
C VAL A 644 25.35 20.95 12.66
N ASN A 645 26.35 20.99 11.78
CA ASN A 645 27.27 19.88 11.53
C ASN A 645 26.49 18.59 11.19
N SER A 646 26.46 17.62 12.11
CA SER A 646 25.78 16.33 11.96
C SER A 646 24.58 16.15 12.90
N THR A 647 24.07 17.23 13.48
CA THR A 647 22.86 17.23 14.31
C THR A 647 21.80 18.14 13.68
N LEU A 648 20.61 17.58 13.47
CA LEU A 648 19.44 18.32 13.04
C LEU A 648 18.62 18.66 14.29
N TYR A 649 18.65 19.92 14.71
CA TYR A 649 17.78 20.41 15.78
C TYR A 649 16.38 20.65 15.21
N ALA A 650 15.36 20.09 15.84
CA ALA A 650 13.97 20.19 15.43
C ALA A 650 13.13 20.77 16.57
N TYR A 651 12.47 21.89 16.32
CA TYR A 651 11.41 22.40 17.18
C TYR A 651 10.07 22.03 16.54
N LEU A 652 9.36 21.10 17.19
CA LEU A 652 8.13 20.51 16.66
C LEU A 652 6.90 21.13 17.34
N GLU A 653 5.82 21.33 16.60
CA GLU A 653 4.60 21.95 17.10
C GLU A 653 3.94 21.12 18.23
N GLY A 654 4.03 21.63 19.45
CA GLY A 654 3.60 20.97 20.70
C GLY A 654 4.74 20.41 21.55
N SER A 655 6.01 20.60 21.17
CA SER A 655 7.17 20.29 22.02
C SER A 655 7.56 21.48 22.91
N GLU A 656 7.85 21.22 24.19
CA GLU A 656 8.32 22.25 25.14
C GLU A 656 9.77 22.71 24.85
N LYS A 657 10.53 21.93 24.08
CA LYS A 657 11.96 22.12 23.83
C LYS A 657 12.34 21.67 22.42
N GLU A 658 13.44 22.24 21.91
CA GLU A 658 14.13 21.72 20.74
C GLU A 658 14.64 20.28 20.98
N GLU A 659 14.48 19.42 19.99
CA GLU A 659 14.96 18.04 19.98
C GLU A 659 16.22 17.93 19.10
N ALA A 660 17.25 17.24 19.57
CA ALA A 660 18.48 17.01 18.81
C ALA A 660 18.45 15.64 18.10
N ILE A 661 18.34 15.64 16.77
CA ILE A 661 18.36 14.42 15.95
C ILE A 661 19.79 14.21 15.41
N HIS A 662 20.51 13.22 15.93
CA HIS A 662 21.88 12.93 15.51
C HIS A 662 21.90 12.13 14.20
N LEU A 663 22.18 12.81 13.07
CA LEU A 663 22.05 12.27 11.72
C LEU A 663 22.99 11.08 11.43
N ARG A 664 24.15 11.04 12.09
CA ARG A 664 25.10 9.92 12.05
C ARG A 664 24.60 8.66 12.76
N LYS A 665 23.65 8.79 13.71
CA LYS A 665 23.07 7.69 14.51
C LYS A 665 21.72 7.16 13.98
N LEU A 666 21.16 7.77 12.93
CA LEU A 666 19.92 7.28 12.31
C LEU A 666 20.09 5.84 11.81
N GLN A 667 19.10 4.98 12.04
CA GLN A 667 19.09 3.59 11.59
C GLN A 667 18.82 3.47 10.09
N GLU A 668 17.97 4.36 9.56
CA GLU A 668 17.67 4.48 8.12
C GLU A 668 17.54 5.95 7.73
N LEU A 669 18.01 6.27 6.52
CA LEU A 669 17.77 7.52 5.82
C LEU A 669 17.35 7.19 4.38
N SER A 670 16.07 7.35 4.08
CA SER A 670 15.47 7.00 2.78
C SER A 670 14.58 8.13 2.24
N ILE A 671 14.28 8.09 0.94
CA ILE A 671 13.40 9.05 0.26
C ILE A 671 12.25 8.24 -0.32
N GLN A 672 11.01 8.69 -0.11
CA GLN A 672 9.79 8.00 -0.53
C GLN A 672 8.89 8.95 -1.35
N GLY A 673 8.26 8.40 -2.40
CA GLY A 673 7.36 9.12 -3.33
C GLY A 673 8.04 10.23 -4.13
N ASP A 674 8.31 9.99 -5.43
CA ASP A 674 8.77 10.97 -6.45
C ASP A 674 9.80 12.05 -6.02
N ASN A 675 10.64 11.69 -5.05
CA ASN A 675 11.55 12.56 -4.31
C ASN A 675 10.86 13.78 -3.65
N GLU A 676 9.85 13.52 -2.80
CA GLU A 676 9.08 14.56 -2.09
C GLU A 676 9.00 14.37 -0.56
N VAL A 677 9.28 13.17 -0.04
CA VAL A 677 9.31 12.89 1.41
C VAL A 677 10.63 12.24 1.82
N LEU A 678 11.31 12.83 2.81
CA LEU A 678 12.52 12.33 3.43
C LEU A 678 12.15 11.59 4.72
N VAL A 679 12.62 10.36 4.88
CA VAL A 679 12.30 9.49 6.02
C VAL A 679 13.54 9.28 6.86
N LEU A 680 13.45 9.68 8.13
CA LEU A 680 14.50 9.56 9.14
C LEU A 680 14.02 8.55 10.18
N VAL A 681 14.68 7.40 10.28
CA VAL A 681 14.35 6.38 11.29
C VAL A 681 15.33 6.46 12.44
N GLU A 682 14.81 6.84 13.60
CA GLU A 682 15.48 6.79 14.89
C GLU A 682 14.92 5.60 15.68
N ARG A 683 15.69 5.01 16.60
CA ARG A 683 15.36 3.74 17.27
C ARG A 683 13.98 3.68 17.95
N ARG A 684 13.37 4.81 18.26
CA ARG A 684 12.05 4.92 18.94
C ARG A 684 10.96 5.56 18.07
N ARG A 685 11.29 6.10 16.89
CA ARG A 685 10.36 6.88 16.06
C ARG A 685 10.83 7.04 14.61
N THR A 686 9.87 7.12 13.71
CA THR A 686 10.10 7.55 12.33
C THR A 686 9.58 8.97 12.15
N LEU A 687 10.41 9.84 11.58
CA LEU A 687 10.06 11.20 11.21
C LEU A 687 10.05 11.32 9.68
N TYR A 688 8.92 11.76 9.14
CA TYR A 688 8.76 12.08 7.72
C TYR A 688 8.86 13.59 7.57
N ILE A 689 9.80 14.07 6.77
CA ILE A 689 10.03 15.50 6.50
C ILE A 689 9.71 15.78 5.03
N GLN A 690 8.98 16.85 4.77
CA GLN A 690 8.62 17.36 3.45
C GLN A 690 8.84 18.88 3.45
N ALA A 691 9.36 19.44 2.37
CA ALA A 691 9.39 20.90 2.21
C ALA A 691 8.23 21.33 1.30
N GLU A 692 7.75 22.56 1.49
CA GLU A 692 6.66 23.14 0.69
C GLU A 692 7.01 23.26 -0.81
N ARG A 693 8.32 23.29 -1.13
CA ARG A 693 8.82 23.47 -2.49
C ARG A 693 9.87 22.42 -2.82
N LYS A 694 9.77 21.83 -4.01
CA LYS A 694 10.68 20.78 -4.50
C LYS A 694 12.16 21.20 -4.52
N LEU A 695 12.45 22.47 -4.86
CA LEU A 695 13.82 23.00 -4.82
C LEU A 695 14.40 23.06 -3.41
N ASP A 696 13.61 23.50 -2.43
CA ASP A 696 14.05 23.55 -1.02
C ASP A 696 14.19 22.15 -0.45
N PHE A 697 13.24 21.25 -0.78
CA PHE A 697 13.29 19.84 -0.39
C PHE A 697 14.59 19.17 -0.85
N LEU A 698 14.94 19.28 -2.13
CA LEU A 698 16.18 18.70 -2.67
C LEU A 698 17.44 19.26 -2.00
N ALA A 699 17.45 20.55 -1.66
CA ALA A 699 18.57 21.18 -0.96
C ALA A 699 18.68 20.71 0.51
N TRP A 700 17.54 20.57 1.21
CA TRP A 700 17.48 19.96 2.54
C TRP A 700 17.90 18.49 2.54
N VAL A 701 17.43 17.70 1.57
CA VAL A 701 17.84 16.29 1.38
C VAL A 701 19.34 16.19 1.18
N SER A 702 19.93 17.01 0.29
CA SER A 702 21.36 17.01 0.03
C SER A 702 22.17 17.37 1.29
N ALA A 703 21.75 18.40 2.02
CA ALA A 703 22.40 18.82 3.26
C ALA A 703 22.32 17.74 4.36
N ILE A 704 21.14 17.17 4.60
CA ILE A 704 20.92 16.11 5.59
C ILE A 704 21.70 14.83 5.20
N GLN A 705 21.71 14.44 3.93
CA GLN A 705 22.49 13.28 3.46
C GLN A 705 23.99 13.48 3.64
N LYS A 706 24.52 14.68 3.32
CA LYS A 706 25.93 15.02 3.55
C LYS A 706 26.28 14.96 5.05
N ALA A 707 25.44 15.55 5.89
CA ALA A 707 25.61 15.59 7.35
C ALA A 707 25.44 14.21 8.04
N ALA A 708 24.67 13.30 7.43
CA ALA A 708 24.45 11.93 7.88
C ALA A 708 25.48 10.91 7.35
N GLY A 709 26.24 11.25 6.30
CA GLY A 709 27.20 10.36 5.64
C GLY A 709 28.55 10.27 6.37
N CYS A 710 29.41 9.34 5.94
CA CYS A 710 30.82 9.38 6.33
C CYS A 710 31.52 10.45 5.49
N SER A 711 31.71 11.64 6.04
CA SER A 711 32.15 12.85 5.31
C SER A 711 33.62 13.19 5.48
N GLY A 712 34.34 12.46 6.34
CA GLY A 712 35.74 12.69 6.67
C GLY A 712 36.41 11.43 7.22
N ASP A 713 37.73 11.52 7.43
CA ASP A 713 38.59 10.38 7.73
C ASP A 713 38.86 10.18 9.24
N THR A 714 38.15 10.90 10.11
CA THR A 714 38.20 10.69 11.57
C THR A 714 37.13 9.69 12.06
N LEU A 715 37.34 9.11 13.24
CA LEU A 715 36.40 8.16 13.88
C LEU A 715 35.02 8.77 14.17
N SER A 716 34.99 10.03 14.62
CA SER A 716 33.77 10.80 14.87
C SER A 716 32.98 11.16 13.62
N GLU A 717 33.63 11.15 12.44
CA GLU A 717 33.02 11.46 11.15
C GLU A 717 32.50 10.23 10.39
N GLN A 718 32.41 9.09 11.07
CA GLN A 718 31.74 7.91 10.54
C GLN A 718 30.23 7.94 10.88
N GLN A 719 29.46 7.05 10.25
CA GLN A 719 28.13 6.68 10.75
C GLN A 719 28.30 5.90 12.05
N LEU A 720 27.53 6.21 13.09
CA LEU A 720 27.68 5.67 14.44
C LEU A 720 26.45 4.86 14.85
N THR A 721 26.63 3.88 15.74
CA THR A 721 25.54 3.23 16.47
C THR A 721 25.10 4.08 17.67
N ASP A 722 24.02 3.68 18.34
CA ASP A 722 23.58 4.30 19.60
C ASP A 722 24.73 4.38 20.63
N SER A 723 25.55 3.33 20.68
CA SER A 723 26.69 3.13 21.59
C SER A 723 27.98 3.87 21.17
N ASP A 724 27.91 4.82 20.24
CA ASP A 724 29.06 5.60 19.74
C ASP A 724 30.17 4.78 19.07
N VAL A 725 29.84 3.61 18.52
CA VAL A 725 30.75 2.77 17.71
C VAL A 725 30.45 3.00 16.22
N PRO A 726 31.45 3.13 15.32
CA PRO A 726 31.18 3.22 13.89
C PRO A 726 30.43 2.00 13.36
N VAL A 727 29.39 2.23 12.56
CA VAL A 727 28.57 1.17 11.93
C VAL A 727 29.43 0.23 11.08
N ILE A 728 30.52 0.72 10.49
CA ILE A 728 31.52 -0.09 9.77
C ILE A 728 32.15 -1.14 10.71
N VAL A 729 32.59 -0.70 11.89
CA VAL A 729 33.22 -1.57 12.89
C VAL A 729 32.20 -2.56 13.46
N ASP A 730 31.04 -2.05 13.87
CA ASP A 730 29.91 -2.82 14.40
C ASP A 730 29.47 -3.95 13.45
N ARG A 731 29.18 -3.63 12.18
CA ARG A 731 28.80 -4.61 11.16
C ARG A 731 29.87 -5.68 10.92
N CYS A 732 31.14 -5.28 10.83
CA CYS A 732 32.24 -6.23 10.64
C CYS A 732 32.41 -7.15 11.86
N ILE A 733 32.35 -6.60 13.07
CA ILE A 733 32.44 -7.34 14.34
C ILE A 733 31.27 -8.33 14.46
N ASP A 734 30.04 -7.89 14.23
CA ASP A 734 28.84 -8.74 14.25
C ASP A 734 28.98 -9.92 13.28
N TYR A 735 29.36 -9.64 12.05
CA TYR A 735 29.49 -10.68 11.02
C TYR A 735 30.61 -11.68 11.34
N ILE A 736 31.76 -11.23 11.82
CA ILE A 736 32.87 -12.11 12.22
C ILE A 736 32.52 -12.87 13.51
N THR A 737 31.70 -12.30 14.39
CA THR A 737 31.16 -12.98 15.58
C THR A 737 30.17 -14.09 15.21
N GLN A 738 29.29 -13.84 14.25
CA GLN A 738 28.29 -14.83 13.80
C GLN A 738 28.94 -15.93 12.93
N CYS A 739 29.78 -15.54 11.97
CA CYS A 739 30.29 -16.45 10.95
C CYS A 739 31.75 -16.92 11.17
N GLY A 740 32.54 -16.16 11.93
CA GLY A 740 34.01 -16.27 11.96
C GLY A 740 34.66 -16.83 13.24
N LEU A 741 33.94 -16.95 14.37
CA LEU A 741 34.51 -17.43 15.65
C LEU A 741 35.23 -18.78 15.57
N THR A 742 34.79 -19.67 14.66
CA THR A 742 35.37 -21.00 14.43
C THR A 742 36.25 -21.07 13.17
N SER A 743 36.52 -19.94 12.50
CA SER A 743 37.35 -19.90 11.30
C SER A 743 38.83 -19.95 11.68
N GLU A 744 39.51 -21.04 11.33
CA GLU A 744 40.94 -21.23 11.60
C GLU A 744 41.76 -20.08 11.00
N GLY A 745 42.59 -19.42 11.79
CA GLY A 745 43.46 -18.33 11.37
C GLY A 745 42.73 -17.02 11.06
N ILE A 746 41.51 -16.82 11.58
CA ILE A 746 40.77 -15.55 11.47
C ILE A 746 41.65 -14.33 11.84
N TYR A 747 41.50 -13.22 11.12
CA TYR A 747 42.40 -12.04 11.16
C TYR A 747 43.86 -12.27 10.72
N ARG A 748 44.41 -13.49 10.77
CA ARG A 748 45.76 -13.79 10.23
C ARG A 748 45.73 -14.13 8.74
N LYS A 749 44.71 -14.87 8.27
CA LYS A 749 44.51 -15.16 6.84
C LYS A 749 44.16 -13.88 6.08
N SER A 750 44.62 -13.78 4.84
CA SER A 750 44.36 -12.64 3.97
C SER A 750 43.16 -12.90 3.06
N GLY A 751 42.14 -12.04 3.14
CA GLY A 751 41.08 -11.95 2.14
C GLY A 751 41.58 -11.40 0.80
N GLN A 752 40.70 -11.41 -0.20
CA GLN A 752 40.99 -10.90 -1.55
C GLN A 752 41.01 -9.37 -1.54
N ASN A 753 42.14 -8.77 -1.94
CA ASN A 753 42.34 -7.31 -1.90
C ASN A 753 41.29 -6.53 -2.70
N SER A 754 40.86 -7.03 -3.87
CA SER A 754 39.82 -6.40 -4.69
C SER A 754 38.47 -6.34 -3.95
N LYS A 755 38.03 -7.46 -3.37
CA LYS A 755 36.80 -7.54 -2.56
C LYS A 755 36.89 -6.70 -1.29
N THR A 756 38.03 -6.74 -0.60
CA THR A 756 38.31 -5.92 0.59
C THR A 756 38.20 -4.43 0.27
N THR A 757 38.78 -3.99 -0.84
CA THR A 757 38.73 -2.57 -1.27
C THR A 757 37.30 -2.16 -1.62
N SER A 758 36.62 -2.94 -2.46
CA SER A 758 35.23 -2.68 -2.87
C SER A 758 34.26 -2.67 -1.67
N LEU A 759 34.44 -3.57 -0.70
CA LEU A 759 33.62 -3.60 0.51
C LEU A 759 33.88 -2.38 1.40
N LEU A 760 35.14 -1.96 1.56
CA LEU A 760 35.49 -0.74 2.30
C LEU A 760 34.92 0.52 1.65
N GLU A 761 34.95 0.61 0.31
CA GLU A 761 34.32 1.72 -0.44
C GLU A 761 32.80 1.76 -0.25
N MET A 762 32.12 0.60 -0.32
CA MET A 762 30.68 0.53 -0.05
C MET A 762 30.33 0.94 1.39
N LEU A 763 31.14 0.51 2.37
CA LEU A 763 30.97 0.85 3.79
C LEU A 763 31.26 2.33 4.08
N ARG A 764 32.31 2.92 3.46
CA ARG A 764 32.57 4.37 3.53
C ARG A 764 31.43 5.18 2.89
N LYS A 765 30.81 4.69 1.82
CA LYS A 765 29.72 5.39 1.14
C LYS A 765 28.43 5.47 1.97
N ASP A 766 27.93 4.33 2.46
CA ASP A 766 26.77 4.28 3.37
C ASP A 766 26.71 2.95 4.14
N ALA A 767 27.44 2.87 5.26
CA ALA A 767 27.56 1.67 6.10
C ALA A 767 26.19 1.08 6.53
N ARG A 768 25.17 1.91 6.73
CA ARG A 768 23.81 1.47 7.11
C ARG A 768 23.12 0.60 6.07
N ARG A 769 23.41 0.84 4.78
CA ARG A 769 22.83 0.08 3.65
C ARG A 769 23.55 -1.24 3.39
N VAL A 770 24.82 -1.36 3.79
CA VAL A 770 25.59 -2.60 3.62
C VAL A 770 25.06 -3.69 4.55
N ARG A 771 24.71 -4.84 3.98
CA ARG A 771 24.25 -6.04 4.69
C ARG A 771 25.18 -7.20 4.34
N LEU A 772 26.06 -7.53 5.28
CA LEU A 772 26.97 -8.67 5.16
C LEU A 772 26.18 -9.97 5.27
N LYS A 773 26.50 -10.96 4.42
CA LYS A 773 25.84 -12.27 4.38
C LYS A 773 26.83 -13.38 4.08
N GLU A 774 26.62 -14.52 4.73
CA GLU A 774 27.32 -15.78 4.46
C GLU A 774 27.04 -16.22 3.01
N GLY A 775 28.06 -16.72 2.32
CA GLY A 775 28.01 -17.02 0.87
C GLY A 775 28.36 -15.83 -0.04
N GLU A 776 27.82 -14.64 0.21
CA GLU A 776 28.15 -13.42 -0.57
C GLU A 776 29.52 -12.83 -0.16
N HIS A 777 29.81 -12.78 1.15
CA HIS A 777 31.01 -12.13 1.71
C HIS A 777 31.88 -13.14 2.47
N HIS A 778 33.15 -13.30 2.10
CA HIS A 778 34.04 -14.21 2.84
C HIS A 778 34.44 -13.59 4.18
N VAL A 779 34.53 -14.40 5.24
CA VAL A 779 34.87 -13.91 6.59
C VAL A 779 36.23 -13.21 6.59
N ASP A 780 37.22 -13.74 5.87
CA ASP A 780 38.55 -13.13 5.75
C ASP A 780 38.55 -11.80 4.99
N ASP A 781 37.63 -11.60 4.03
CA ASP A 781 37.46 -10.31 3.32
C ASP A 781 36.94 -9.24 4.28
N VAL A 782 35.97 -9.60 5.14
CA VAL A 782 35.41 -8.71 6.16
C VAL A 782 36.43 -8.42 7.27
N ALA A 783 37.19 -9.43 7.70
CA ALA A 783 38.27 -9.28 8.68
C ALA A 783 39.41 -8.38 8.17
N ASN A 784 39.77 -8.49 6.89
CA ASN A 784 40.72 -7.58 6.25
C ASN A 784 40.14 -6.17 6.09
N THR A 785 38.85 -6.03 5.79
CA THR A 785 38.16 -4.73 5.68
C THR A 785 38.20 -3.98 7.02
N LEU A 786 37.93 -4.67 8.13
CA LEU A 786 38.00 -4.08 9.48
C LEU A 786 39.42 -3.62 9.85
N LYS A 787 40.44 -4.47 9.62
CA LYS A 787 41.84 -4.09 9.86
C LYS A 787 42.24 -2.88 9.02
N ARG A 788 41.85 -2.85 7.74
CA ARG A 788 42.18 -1.77 6.80
C ARG A 788 41.52 -0.45 7.19
N PHE A 789 40.27 -0.48 7.66
CA PHE A 789 39.60 0.69 8.21
C PHE A 789 40.39 1.33 9.37
N PHE A 790 40.84 0.54 10.36
CA PHE A 790 41.65 1.07 11.47
C PHE A 790 43.06 1.53 11.03
N ARG A 791 43.63 0.91 10.00
CA ARG A 791 44.93 1.29 9.43
C ARG A 791 44.88 2.62 8.68
N GLU A 792 43.75 2.95 8.06
CA GLU A 792 43.57 4.14 7.19
C GLU A 792 42.90 5.35 7.89
N ILE A 793 42.37 5.21 9.11
CA ILE A 793 41.72 6.31 9.83
C ILE A 793 42.73 7.38 10.26
N GLU A 794 42.43 8.67 10.10
CA GLU A 794 43.46 9.72 10.13
C GLU A 794 44.27 9.76 11.44
N ASP A 795 43.61 9.80 12.61
CA ASP A 795 44.26 9.93 13.92
C ASP A 795 44.57 8.60 14.63
N GLY A 796 44.25 7.47 14.00
CA GLY A 796 44.32 6.16 14.63
C GLY A 796 43.31 5.95 15.77
N LEU A 797 43.18 4.71 16.23
CA LEU A 797 42.20 4.37 17.27
C LEU A 797 42.56 4.97 18.64
N PHE A 798 43.85 5.00 18.98
CA PHE A 798 44.36 5.50 20.26
C PHE A 798 44.73 6.99 20.27
N THR A 799 44.46 7.74 19.19
CA THR A 799 44.96 9.11 18.91
C THR A 799 46.48 9.19 18.78
N LYS A 800 46.98 9.97 17.82
CA LYS A 800 48.43 10.20 17.64
C LYS A 800 49.09 10.73 18.91
N ASP A 801 48.46 11.71 19.57
CA ASP A 801 48.98 12.37 20.77
C ASP A 801 49.10 11.43 21.98
N SER A 802 48.09 10.58 22.21
CA SER A 802 48.11 9.66 23.36
C SER A 802 48.93 8.39 23.10
N SER A 803 49.20 8.04 21.84
CA SER A 803 49.86 6.78 21.43
C SER A 803 51.14 6.48 22.22
N GLN A 804 51.99 7.48 22.46
CA GLN A 804 53.24 7.32 23.22
C GLN A 804 53.01 7.02 24.70
N ALA A 805 51.95 7.53 25.31
CA ALA A 805 51.61 7.23 26.70
C ALA A 805 51.14 5.77 26.87
N TRP A 806 50.36 5.26 25.91
CA TRP A 806 49.97 3.86 25.83
C TRP A 806 51.17 2.91 25.74
N LEU A 807 52.15 3.23 24.88
CA LEU A 807 53.36 2.41 24.73
C LEU A 807 54.25 2.43 25.99
N ARG A 808 54.32 3.55 26.72
CA ARG A 808 55.08 3.67 27.98
C ARG A 808 54.49 2.83 29.10
N ALA A 809 53.17 2.67 29.17
CA ALA A 809 52.50 1.84 30.20
C ALA A 809 52.95 0.36 30.16
N THR A 810 53.45 -0.15 29.03
CA THR A 810 53.98 -1.52 28.90
C THR A 810 55.27 -1.80 29.68
N VAL A 811 55.91 -0.74 30.21
CA VAL A 811 57.14 -0.82 31.03
C VAL A 811 56.82 -1.05 32.52
N LEU A 812 55.58 -0.80 32.95
CA LEU A 812 55.16 -1.02 34.33
C LEU A 812 55.12 -2.52 34.67
N GLU A 813 55.82 -2.90 35.75
CA GLU A 813 55.90 -4.28 36.23
C GLU A 813 54.72 -4.66 37.14
N ASP A 814 54.22 -3.74 37.99
CA ASP A 814 53.02 -4.01 38.78
C ASP A 814 51.77 -4.05 37.87
N SER A 815 51.06 -5.17 37.95
CA SER A 815 49.79 -5.38 37.26
C SER A 815 48.71 -4.39 37.69
N ARG A 816 48.67 -3.96 38.97
CA ARG A 816 47.63 -3.05 39.48
C ARG A 816 47.85 -1.62 38.98
N GLU A 817 49.07 -1.11 39.09
CA GLU A 817 49.45 0.19 38.53
C GLU A 817 49.23 0.21 37.01
N LYS A 818 49.60 -0.86 36.29
CA LYS A 818 49.37 -0.99 34.86
C LYS A 818 47.88 -0.93 34.48
N ILE A 819 47.00 -1.67 35.18
CA ILE A 819 45.54 -1.61 34.94
C ILE A 819 45.02 -0.18 35.17
N SER A 820 45.40 0.45 36.29
CA SER A 820 45.00 1.82 36.63
C SER A 820 45.47 2.84 35.59
N GLN A 821 46.69 2.66 35.05
CA GLN A 821 47.22 3.49 33.97
C GLN A 821 46.42 3.32 32.67
N TYR A 822 46.05 2.09 32.28
CA TYR A 822 45.20 1.87 31.10
C TYR A 822 43.78 2.41 31.27
N GLN A 823 43.17 2.25 32.45
CA GLN A 823 41.87 2.85 32.77
C GLN A 823 41.93 4.39 32.64
N THR A 824 42.99 5.01 33.16
CA THR A 824 43.21 6.47 33.03
C THR A 824 43.32 6.87 31.55
N LEU A 825 44.15 6.17 30.76
CA LEU A 825 44.30 6.45 29.33
C LEU A 825 43.00 6.23 28.54
N LEU A 826 42.16 5.25 28.90
CA LEU A 826 40.82 5.09 28.32
C LEU A 826 39.92 6.29 28.63
N THR A 827 39.94 6.82 29.85
CA THR A 827 39.10 7.99 30.20
C THR A 827 39.52 9.26 29.44
N CYS A 828 40.80 9.39 29.09
CA CYS A 828 41.32 10.50 28.29
C CYS A 828 41.00 10.39 26.78
N LEU A 829 40.61 9.23 26.27
CA LEU A 829 40.22 9.09 24.85
C LEU A 829 38.87 9.77 24.56
N PRO A 830 38.69 10.31 23.32
CA PRO A 830 37.38 10.75 22.84
C PRO A 830 36.31 9.66 22.97
N ALA A 831 35.05 10.04 23.16
CA ALA A 831 33.96 9.11 23.44
C ALA A 831 33.82 7.98 22.40
N VAL A 832 33.87 8.34 21.10
CA VAL A 832 33.80 7.39 19.98
C VAL A 832 35.01 6.45 19.97
N ASN A 833 36.22 6.97 20.18
CA ASN A 833 37.44 6.16 20.28
C ASN A 833 37.35 5.17 21.45
N ARG A 834 36.97 5.62 22.65
CA ARG A 834 36.80 4.76 23.83
C ARG A 834 35.75 3.66 23.62
N ALA A 835 34.60 4.01 23.05
CA ALA A 835 33.54 3.04 22.73
C ALA A 835 34.02 2.01 21.70
N THR A 836 34.70 2.47 20.64
CA THR A 836 35.26 1.61 19.59
C THR A 836 36.37 0.70 20.12
N VAL A 837 37.21 1.17 21.04
CA VAL A 837 38.20 0.35 21.76
C VAL A 837 37.49 -0.72 22.61
N LYS A 838 36.48 -0.38 23.43
CA LYS A 838 35.74 -1.39 24.21
C LYS A 838 35.11 -2.45 23.29
N ALA A 839 34.45 -2.03 22.20
CA ALA A 839 33.81 -2.93 21.25
C ALA A 839 34.81 -3.87 20.54
N LEU A 840 35.95 -3.33 20.07
CA LEU A 840 36.98 -4.13 19.40
C LEU A 840 37.67 -5.10 20.37
N ILE A 841 38.10 -4.64 21.54
CA ILE A 841 38.79 -5.51 22.51
C ILE A 841 37.83 -6.59 23.04
N ASN A 842 36.54 -6.29 23.24
CA ASN A 842 35.52 -7.29 23.51
C ASN A 842 35.49 -8.35 22.39
N HIS A 843 35.38 -7.94 21.13
CA HIS A 843 35.37 -8.89 20.02
C HIS A 843 36.64 -9.76 19.96
N LEU A 844 37.83 -9.19 20.18
CA LEU A 844 39.08 -9.95 20.21
C LEU A 844 39.16 -10.89 21.42
N TYR A 845 38.62 -10.49 22.57
CA TYR A 845 38.44 -11.35 23.74
C TYR A 845 37.51 -12.54 23.43
N ARG A 846 36.40 -12.31 22.73
CA ARG A 846 35.49 -13.37 22.26
C ARG A 846 36.18 -14.32 21.27
N ILE A 847 37.04 -13.82 20.37
CA ILE A 847 37.81 -14.65 19.43
C ILE A 847 38.81 -15.56 20.17
N GLN A 848 39.58 -15.03 21.13
CA GLN A 848 40.57 -15.86 21.84
C GLN A 848 39.94 -16.92 22.76
N CYS A 849 38.70 -16.73 23.23
CA CYS A 849 37.94 -17.79 23.92
C CYS A 849 37.69 -19.05 23.05
N PHE A 850 37.90 -18.96 21.73
CA PHE A 850 37.82 -20.07 20.78
C PHE A 850 39.18 -20.44 20.17
N SER A 851 40.30 -20.06 20.82
CA SER A 851 41.66 -20.32 20.31
C SER A 851 41.93 -21.79 20.00
N ASP A 852 41.31 -22.72 20.74
CA ASP A 852 41.45 -24.17 20.53
C ASP A 852 40.92 -24.64 19.17
N VAL A 853 39.95 -23.90 18.60
CA VAL A 853 39.36 -24.17 17.29
C VAL A 853 39.97 -23.25 16.23
N ASN A 854 39.93 -21.94 16.46
CA ASN A 854 40.35 -20.95 15.46
C ASN A 854 41.86 -20.69 15.41
N GLN A 855 42.66 -21.26 16.31
CA GLN A 855 44.12 -21.11 16.41
C GLN A 855 44.63 -19.68 16.68
N MET A 856 43.75 -18.76 17.09
CA MET A 856 44.06 -17.35 17.34
C MET A 856 43.99 -17.02 18.84
N ASN A 857 45.05 -17.38 19.56
CA ASN A 857 45.26 -16.95 20.93
C ASN A 857 45.55 -15.44 21.04
N THR A 858 45.54 -14.91 22.26
CA THR A 858 45.77 -13.49 22.58
C THR A 858 47.05 -12.93 21.96
N HIS A 859 48.15 -13.69 22.01
CA HIS A 859 49.45 -13.30 21.45
C HIS A 859 49.40 -13.17 19.92
N ASN A 860 48.79 -14.15 19.24
CA ASN A 860 48.61 -14.15 17.78
C ASN A 860 47.75 -12.95 17.33
N LEU A 861 46.69 -12.61 18.08
CA LEU A 861 45.86 -11.44 17.81
C LEU A 861 46.62 -10.13 18.05
N ALA A 862 47.41 -10.05 19.13
CA ALA A 862 48.23 -8.89 19.46
C ALA A 862 49.28 -8.56 18.38
N ILE A 863 49.92 -9.57 17.78
CA ILE A 863 50.85 -9.38 16.65
C ILE A 863 50.16 -8.78 15.42
N VAL A 864 48.91 -9.15 15.15
CA VAL A 864 48.14 -8.64 14.00
C VAL A 864 47.57 -7.23 14.27
N PHE A 865 47.00 -7.02 15.46
CA PHE A 865 46.30 -5.77 15.78
C PHE A 865 47.20 -4.68 16.34
N GLY A 866 48.31 -4.98 17.02
CA GLY A 866 49.26 -3.98 17.52
C GLY A 866 49.72 -3.00 16.43
N PRO A 867 50.30 -3.48 15.31
CA PRO A 867 50.69 -2.62 14.19
C PRO A 867 49.49 -1.94 13.51
N THR A 868 48.32 -2.60 13.49
CA THR A 868 47.11 -2.08 12.84
C THR A 868 46.54 -0.88 13.60
N LEU A 869 46.39 -0.97 14.93
CA LEU A 869 45.72 0.03 15.77
C LEU A 869 46.61 1.21 16.16
N PHE A 870 47.93 0.98 16.27
CA PHE A 870 48.93 2.03 16.47
C PHE A 870 49.52 2.57 15.15
N GLN A 871 49.08 2.04 14.00
CA GLN A 871 49.51 2.45 12.66
C GLN A 871 51.04 2.40 12.45
N THR A 872 51.73 1.50 13.15
CA THR A 872 53.19 1.35 13.06
C THR A 872 53.63 0.39 11.95
N ASP A 873 54.92 0.39 11.66
CA ASP A 873 55.56 -0.54 10.71
C ASP A 873 55.70 -1.99 11.23
N GLY A 874 55.20 -2.27 12.44
CA GLY A 874 55.22 -3.58 13.07
C GLY A 874 56.57 -3.98 13.69
N LYS A 875 57.57 -3.10 13.70
CA LYS A 875 58.88 -3.39 14.34
C LYS A 875 58.85 -3.19 15.87
N ASP A 876 57.99 -2.30 16.38
CA ASP A 876 57.85 -2.08 17.83
C ASP A 876 56.88 -3.10 18.46
N TYR A 877 57.43 -4.04 19.22
CA TYR A 877 56.67 -5.06 19.95
C TYR A 877 55.81 -4.48 21.09
N LYS A 878 56.07 -3.24 21.55
CA LYS A 878 55.26 -2.58 22.60
C LYS A 878 53.81 -2.38 22.16
N ALA A 879 53.57 -2.07 20.89
CA ALA A 879 52.22 -1.90 20.34
C ALA A 879 51.41 -3.22 20.44
N GLY A 880 52.07 -4.36 20.19
CA GLY A 880 51.50 -5.68 20.43
C GLY A 880 51.21 -5.90 21.92
N ARG A 881 52.18 -5.61 22.81
CA ARG A 881 52.01 -5.80 24.27
C ARG A 881 50.83 -5.01 24.86
N VAL A 882 50.56 -3.79 24.39
CA VAL A 882 49.36 -3.04 24.82
C VAL A 882 48.08 -3.82 24.45
N VAL A 883 47.98 -4.33 23.23
CA VAL A 883 46.79 -5.09 22.77
C VAL A 883 46.67 -6.42 23.52
N GLU A 884 47.80 -7.07 23.81
CA GLU A 884 47.86 -8.30 24.61
C GLU A 884 47.37 -8.08 26.04
N ASP A 885 47.90 -7.07 26.74
CA ASP A 885 47.46 -6.67 28.09
C ASP A 885 45.96 -6.28 28.10
N LEU A 886 45.47 -5.54 27.09
CA LEU A 886 44.07 -5.13 26.96
C LEU A 886 43.10 -6.30 26.78
N ILE A 887 43.45 -7.30 25.96
CA ILE A 887 42.61 -8.49 25.76
C ILE A 887 42.67 -9.38 26.99
N GLN A 888 43.88 -9.65 27.53
CA GLN A 888 44.04 -10.57 28.66
C GLN A 888 43.33 -10.07 29.94
N ARG A 889 43.25 -8.75 30.13
CA ARG A 889 42.64 -8.10 31.30
C ARG A 889 41.40 -7.29 30.94
N TYR A 890 40.66 -7.73 29.92
CA TYR A 890 39.46 -7.05 29.42
C TYR A 890 38.44 -6.73 30.54
N VAL A 891 38.17 -7.70 31.43
CA VAL A 891 37.21 -7.52 32.54
C VAL A 891 37.64 -6.42 33.50
N ASP A 892 38.91 -6.44 33.95
CA ASP A 892 39.46 -5.47 34.90
C ASP A 892 39.62 -4.07 34.29
N ILE A 893 40.08 -3.97 33.04
CA ILE A 893 40.40 -2.68 32.40
C ILE A 893 39.12 -1.95 31.96
N PHE A 894 38.09 -2.67 31.52
CA PHE A 894 36.83 -2.07 31.03
C PHE A 894 35.70 -2.10 32.07
N ASN A 895 35.97 -2.55 33.30
CA ASN A 895 35.01 -2.69 34.41
C ASN A 895 33.74 -3.43 33.96
N VAL A 896 33.91 -4.60 33.36
CA VAL A 896 32.81 -5.44 32.84
C VAL A 896 32.18 -6.18 34.02
N ASP A 897 30.87 -6.06 34.21
CA ASP A 897 30.17 -6.77 35.29
C ASP A 897 29.92 -8.25 34.94
N GLU A 898 29.68 -9.08 35.96
CA GLU A 898 29.42 -10.52 35.78
C GLU A 898 28.19 -10.80 34.90
N GLU A 899 27.26 -9.85 34.82
CA GLU A 899 26.02 -9.95 34.06
C GLU A 899 26.22 -9.65 32.56
N GLU A 900 27.05 -8.66 32.21
CA GLU A 900 27.54 -8.39 30.85
C GLU A 900 28.35 -9.60 30.35
N MET A 901 29.22 -10.18 31.19
CA MET A 901 29.95 -11.42 30.88
C MET A 901 29.01 -12.63 30.70
N ARG A 902 28.03 -12.82 31.59
CA ARG A 902 27.04 -13.91 31.49
C ARG A 902 26.24 -13.81 30.19
N ARG A 903 25.76 -12.61 29.83
CA ARG A 903 25.05 -12.37 28.57
C ARG A 903 25.93 -12.65 27.35
N GLN A 904 27.18 -12.19 27.34
CA GLN A 904 28.11 -12.49 26.25
C GLN A 904 28.33 -14.00 26.09
N GLN A 905 28.51 -14.72 27.20
CA GLN A 905 28.68 -16.17 27.18
C GLN A 905 27.42 -16.91 26.71
N GLU A 906 26.23 -16.45 27.10
CA GLU A 906 24.94 -16.98 26.65
C GLU A 906 24.65 -16.70 25.18
N GLU A 907 25.00 -15.50 24.68
CA GLU A 907 24.92 -15.11 23.27
C GLU A 907 25.84 -16.00 22.42
N ILE A 908 27.10 -16.16 22.83
CA ILE A 908 28.07 -17.07 22.21
C ILE A 908 27.55 -18.51 22.21
N ALA A 909 27.04 -18.99 23.35
CA ALA A 909 26.50 -20.33 23.46
C ALA A 909 25.21 -20.51 22.63
N ALA A 910 24.43 -19.45 22.40
CA ALA A 910 23.29 -19.45 21.48
C ALA A 910 23.77 -19.51 20.02
N ILE A 911 24.73 -18.68 19.61
CA ILE A 911 25.33 -18.70 18.27
C ILE A 911 25.93 -20.08 17.96
N MET A 912 26.70 -20.66 18.89
CA MET A 912 27.29 -21.99 18.73
C MET A 912 26.22 -23.09 18.68
N ARG A 913 25.18 -23.05 19.52
CA ARG A 913 24.04 -23.99 19.43
C ARG A 913 23.29 -23.85 18.11
N MET A 914 23.04 -22.63 17.64
CA MET A 914 22.40 -22.38 16.34
C MET A 914 23.27 -22.84 15.17
N ARG A 915 24.60 -22.70 15.24
CA ARG A 915 25.53 -23.19 14.22
C ARG A 915 25.68 -24.71 14.23
N ILE A 916 25.68 -25.36 15.40
CA ILE A 916 25.68 -26.83 15.53
C ILE A 916 24.35 -27.40 15.02
N ALA A 917 23.22 -26.84 15.44
CA ALA A 917 21.90 -27.19 14.92
C ALA A 917 21.79 -26.95 13.41
N GLY A 918 22.32 -25.81 12.93
CA GLY A 918 22.44 -25.41 11.52
C GLY A 918 23.32 -26.36 10.68
N SER A 919 24.28 -27.03 11.30
CA SER A 919 25.18 -28.01 10.67
C SER A 919 24.58 -29.43 10.64
N SER A 920 23.56 -29.70 11.47
CA SER A 920 22.79 -30.96 11.46
C SER A 920 21.43 -30.86 10.77
N SER A 921 20.96 -29.63 10.50
CA SER A 921 19.72 -29.30 9.81
C SER A 921 19.81 -27.83 9.37
N GLY A 922 19.60 -27.54 8.08
CA GLY A 922 19.93 -26.26 7.44
C GLY A 922 19.58 -24.99 8.25
N ALA A 923 20.47 -24.00 8.18
CA ALA A 923 20.50 -22.81 9.03
C ALA A 923 19.15 -22.07 9.15
N GLN A 924 18.86 -21.59 10.36
CA GLN A 924 17.69 -20.74 10.65
C GLN A 924 18.13 -19.30 10.92
N GLN A 925 17.46 -18.32 10.33
CA GLN A 925 17.71 -16.89 10.56
C GLN A 925 16.43 -16.13 10.94
N ALA A 926 16.56 -15.05 11.70
CA ALA A 926 15.43 -14.19 12.03
C ALA A 926 14.96 -13.45 10.76
N GLY A 927 13.81 -13.88 10.23
CA GLY A 927 13.31 -13.49 8.90
C GLY A 927 12.73 -14.66 8.09
N ASP A 928 12.95 -15.90 8.53
CA ASP A 928 12.40 -17.10 7.90
C ASP A 928 10.85 -17.10 7.87
N PHE A 929 10.26 -17.07 6.68
CA PHE A 929 8.86 -17.48 6.50
C PHE A 929 8.81 -19.01 6.38
N ILE A 930 7.99 -19.68 7.21
CA ILE A 930 7.77 -21.12 7.09
C ILE A 930 6.72 -21.36 6.01
N CYS A 931 7.13 -21.93 4.88
CA CYS A 931 6.25 -22.27 3.77
C CYS A 931 6.08 -23.79 3.67
N THR A 932 4.88 -24.24 3.34
CA THR A 932 4.63 -25.63 2.92
C THR A 932 4.91 -25.74 1.43
N VAL A 933 5.82 -26.64 1.06
CA VAL A 933 6.15 -26.98 -0.33
C VAL A 933 5.92 -28.48 -0.50
N TYR A 934 5.35 -28.89 -1.62
CA TYR A 934 5.03 -30.29 -1.89
C TYR A 934 6.04 -30.89 -2.87
N LEU A 935 6.36 -32.17 -2.71
CA LEU A 935 7.16 -32.93 -3.68
C LEU A 935 6.23 -33.66 -4.66
N GLU A 936 6.42 -33.43 -5.96
CA GLU A 936 5.68 -33.98 -7.10
C GLU A 936 4.17 -33.61 -7.15
N GLU A 937 3.39 -33.90 -6.10
CA GLU A 937 1.93 -33.71 -6.06
C GLU A 937 1.45 -33.23 -4.68
N LYS A 938 0.28 -32.57 -4.62
CA LYS A 938 -0.33 -32.07 -3.37
C LYS A 938 -0.93 -33.22 -2.53
N LYS A 939 -0.09 -33.92 -1.77
CA LYS A 939 -0.47 -34.97 -0.81
C LYS A 939 0.12 -34.70 0.56
N THR A 940 -0.58 -35.09 1.63
CA THR A 940 -0.11 -34.98 3.01
C THR A 940 1.23 -35.70 3.24
N GLU A 941 1.43 -36.85 2.60
CA GLU A 941 2.70 -37.60 2.62
C GLU A 941 3.86 -36.90 1.89
N ALA A 942 3.55 -35.94 1.02
CA ALA A 942 4.49 -35.19 0.19
C ALA A 942 4.80 -33.78 0.71
N GLU A 943 4.09 -33.31 1.75
CA GLU A 943 4.31 -32.01 2.38
C GLU A 943 5.70 -31.88 2.99
N GLN A 944 6.34 -30.73 2.79
CA GLN A 944 7.59 -30.33 3.44
C GLN A 944 7.46 -28.89 3.93
N HIS A 945 7.56 -28.68 5.24
CA HIS A 945 7.67 -27.34 5.81
C HIS A 945 9.13 -26.89 5.77
N ILE A 946 9.39 -25.84 5.00
CA ILE A 946 10.73 -25.29 4.75
C ILE A 946 10.73 -23.83 5.18
N LYS A 947 11.83 -23.43 5.82
CA LYS A 947 12.10 -22.04 6.18
C LYS A 947 12.69 -21.37 4.94
N ILE A 948 12.11 -20.26 4.51
CA ILE A 948 12.53 -19.56 3.30
C ILE A 948 13.19 -18.22 3.70
N PRO A 949 14.54 -18.15 3.69
CA PRO A 949 15.26 -16.89 3.82
C PRO A 949 14.94 -15.89 2.70
N ALA A 950 15.06 -14.59 2.99
CA ALA A 950 14.80 -13.52 2.01
C ALA A 950 15.73 -13.51 0.77
N ALA A 951 16.83 -14.25 0.81
CA ALA A 951 17.74 -14.43 -0.33
C ALA A 951 17.47 -15.70 -1.15
N MET A 952 16.73 -16.67 -0.60
CA MET A 952 16.61 -18.02 -1.15
C MET A 952 16.01 -18.03 -2.56
N THR A 953 16.70 -18.70 -3.47
CA THR A 953 16.33 -18.89 -4.87
C THR A 953 15.52 -20.18 -5.08
N ALA A 954 14.81 -20.25 -6.20
CA ALA A 954 14.05 -21.45 -6.58
C ALA A 954 14.97 -22.68 -6.80
N GLU A 955 16.23 -22.47 -7.19
CA GLU A 955 17.27 -23.50 -7.27
C GLU A 955 17.61 -24.07 -5.89
N GLU A 956 17.98 -23.21 -4.94
CA GLU A 956 18.34 -23.61 -3.57
C GLU A 956 17.18 -24.34 -2.88
N LEU A 957 15.95 -23.84 -3.03
CA LEU A 957 14.76 -24.53 -2.52
C LEU A 957 14.58 -25.91 -3.15
N THR A 958 14.73 -26.03 -4.47
CA THR A 958 14.61 -27.30 -5.19
C THR A 958 15.62 -28.33 -4.67
N PHE A 959 16.89 -27.93 -4.49
CA PHE A 959 17.92 -28.81 -3.94
C PHE A 959 17.64 -29.20 -2.48
N GLU A 960 17.16 -28.27 -1.64
CA GLU A 960 16.84 -28.60 -0.25
C GLU A 960 15.72 -29.66 -0.12
N ILE A 961 14.69 -29.61 -0.98
CA ILE A 961 13.61 -30.61 -0.98
C ILE A 961 14.15 -31.99 -1.37
N LEU A 962 14.99 -32.03 -2.41
CA LEU A 962 15.57 -33.27 -2.94
C LEU A 962 16.53 -33.91 -1.93
N ASP A 963 17.34 -33.11 -1.24
CA ASP A 963 18.27 -33.59 -0.19
C ASP A 963 17.50 -34.13 1.04
N ARG A 964 16.51 -33.37 1.54
CA ARG A 964 15.62 -33.82 2.65
C ARG A 964 14.95 -35.16 2.35
N ARG A 965 14.59 -35.42 1.09
CA ARG A 965 13.98 -36.68 0.62
C ARG A 965 14.97 -37.71 0.09
N LYS A 966 16.28 -37.41 0.10
CA LYS A 966 17.40 -38.26 -0.38
C LYS A 966 17.25 -38.72 -1.84
N ILE A 967 16.70 -37.85 -2.69
CA ILE A 967 16.48 -38.13 -4.11
C ILE A 967 17.76 -37.87 -4.89
N VAL A 968 18.39 -38.93 -5.39
CA VAL A 968 19.59 -38.85 -6.23
C VAL A 968 19.19 -38.47 -7.67
N THR A 969 19.52 -37.25 -8.08
CA THR A 969 19.32 -36.76 -9.46
C THR A 969 20.32 -37.41 -10.42
N LYS A 970 19.84 -37.91 -11.56
CA LYS A 970 20.70 -38.43 -12.64
C LYS A 970 21.03 -37.33 -13.66
N ASP A 971 22.00 -37.59 -14.54
CA ASP A 971 22.21 -36.73 -15.71
C ASP A 971 20.93 -36.58 -16.53
N LYS A 972 20.62 -35.34 -16.92
CA LYS A 972 19.36 -34.91 -17.55
C LYS A 972 18.09 -34.97 -16.69
N ASP A 973 18.19 -35.19 -15.37
CA ASP A 973 17.04 -34.95 -14.47
C ASP A 973 16.90 -33.46 -14.13
N TYR A 974 16.01 -32.77 -14.85
CA TYR A 974 15.69 -31.37 -14.62
C TYR A 974 14.59 -31.25 -13.55
N TRP A 975 14.95 -30.88 -12.32
CA TRP A 975 13.99 -30.59 -11.25
C TRP A 975 13.80 -29.08 -11.08
N SER A 976 12.56 -28.62 -10.83
CA SER A 976 12.28 -27.20 -10.64
C SER A 976 11.15 -26.99 -9.65
N CYS A 977 11.12 -25.81 -9.03
CA CYS A 977 10.00 -25.34 -8.24
C CYS A 977 8.94 -24.71 -9.15
N PHE A 978 7.67 -24.95 -8.85
CA PHE A 978 6.49 -24.48 -9.58
C PHE A 978 5.55 -23.78 -8.61
N GLU A 979 4.99 -22.64 -9.04
CA GLU A 979 3.81 -22.02 -8.45
C GLU A 979 2.56 -22.66 -9.08
N VAL A 980 1.72 -23.32 -8.29
CA VAL A 980 0.53 -24.07 -8.75
C VAL A 980 -0.72 -23.53 -8.06
N ASN A 981 -1.81 -23.37 -8.80
CA ASN A 981 -3.11 -22.98 -8.24
C ASN A 981 -3.89 -24.22 -7.72
N GLU A 982 -4.62 -24.12 -6.61
CA GLU A 982 -5.26 -25.23 -5.86
C GLU A 982 -6.18 -26.18 -6.66
N ARG A 983 -6.53 -25.84 -7.91
CA ARG A 983 -7.34 -26.68 -8.81
C ARG A 983 -6.52 -27.39 -9.90
N ASP A 984 -5.19 -27.28 -9.85
CA ASP A 984 -4.22 -27.78 -10.84
C ASP A 984 -4.52 -27.38 -12.30
N GLU A 985 -5.26 -26.30 -12.52
CA GLU A 985 -5.63 -25.83 -13.87
C GLU A 985 -4.53 -24.98 -14.55
N VAL A 986 -3.65 -24.39 -13.75
CA VAL A 986 -2.53 -23.53 -14.21
C VAL A 986 -1.33 -23.67 -13.29
N GLU A 987 -0.14 -23.69 -13.87
CA GLU A 987 1.14 -23.80 -13.17
C GLU A 987 2.21 -22.90 -13.80
N ARG A 988 3.11 -22.35 -12.98
CA ARG A 988 4.23 -21.52 -13.44
C ARG A 988 5.54 -22.12 -12.94
N PRO A 989 6.37 -22.71 -13.82
CA PRO A 989 7.75 -23.04 -13.50
C PRO A 989 8.49 -21.75 -13.10
N LEU A 990 9.13 -21.76 -11.94
CA LEU A 990 9.96 -20.65 -11.48
C LEU A 990 11.33 -20.75 -12.13
N HIS A 991 11.89 -19.61 -12.57
CA HIS A 991 13.27 -19.58 -13.04
C HIS A 991 14.22 -19.85 -11.87
N TYR A 992 15.30 -20.58 -12.10
CA TYR A 992 16.21 -21.05 -11.05
C TYR A 992 16.76 -19.92 -10.15
N SER A 993 16.95 -18.72 -10.72
CA SER A 993 17.43 -17.53 -10.00
C SER A 993 16.34 -16.64 -9.38
N GLU A 994 15.04 -16.97 -9.55
CA GLU A 994 13.96 -16.22 -8.89
C GLU A 994 14.00 -16.44 -7.38
N LYS A 995 13.83 -15.35 -6.62
CA LYS A 995 13.74 -15.39 -5.16
C LYS A 995 12.36 -15.88 -4.73
N VAL A 996 12.32 -16.84 -3.81
CA VAL A 996 11.07 -17.52 -3.43
C VAL A 996 10.24 -16.68 -2.45
N LEU A 997 10.86 -15.98 -1.50
CA LEU A 997 10.12 -15.23 -0.47
C LEU A 997 9.12 -14.18 -1.04
N PRO A 998 9.48 -13.34 -2.04
CA PRO A 998 8.51 -12.42 -2.66
C PRO A 998 7.37 -13.15 -3.39
N ILE A 999 7.64 -14.33 -3.96
CA ILE A 999 6.61 -15.15 -4.63
C ILE A 999 5.62 -15.64 -3.59
N VAL A 1000 6.12 -16.22 -2.49
CA VAL A 1000 5.31 -16.75 -1.36
C VAL A 1000 4.44 -15.65 -0.73
N HIS A 1001 4.98 -14.46 -0.50
CA HIS A 1001 4.21 -13.31 -0.02
C HIS A 1001 3.15 -12.82 -1.02
N SER A 1002 3.27 -13.16 -2.31
CA SER A 1002 2.31 -12.82 -3.36
C SER A 1002 1.32 -13.95 -3.69
N LEU A 1003 1.45 -15.14 -3.08
CA LEU A 1003 0.50 -16.24 -3.27
C LEU A 1003 -0.86 -15.86 -2.70
N GLY A 1004 -1.91 -16.10 -3.48
CA GLY A 1004 -3.27 -16.09 -2.97
C GLY A 1004 -3.53 -17.32 -2.08
N ARG A 1005 -4.66 -17.33 -1.36
CA ARG A 1005 -5.11 -18.50 -0.57
C ARG A 1005 -5.22 -19.78 -1.41
N ASP A 1006 -5.48 -19.61 -2.70
CA ASP A 1006 -5.69 -20.69 -3.66
C ASP A 1006 -4.40 -21.06 -4.44
N SER A 1007 -3.19 -20.77 -3.94
CA SER A 1007 -1.92 -21.14 -4.62
C SER A 1007 -0.87 -21.73 -3.67
N PHE A 1008 -0.07 -22.67 -4.17
CA PHE A 1008 0.93 -23.42 -3.41
C PHE A 1008 2.20 -23.68 -4.24
N LEU A 1009 3.31 -24.09 -3.59
CA LEU A 1009 4.57 -24.42 -4.26
C LEU A 1009 4.76 -25.94 -4.38
N VAL A 1010 5.26 -26.39 -5.54
CA VAL A 1010 5.55 -27.80 -5.82
C VAL A 1010 6.95 -27.94 -6.44
N VAL A 1011 7.76 -28.86 -5.95
CA VAL A 1011 9.01 -29.28 -6.62
C VAL A 1011 8.76 -30.55 -7.41
N LYS A 1012 8.98 -30.51 -8.73
CA LYS A 1012 8.74 -31.64 -9.64
C LYS A 1012 9.68 -31.64 -10.84
N ARG A 1013 9.71 -32.75 -11.59
CA ARG A 1013 10.54 -32.93 -12.79
C ARG A 1013 9.96 -32.13 -13.97
N GLN A 1014 10.76 -31.22 -14.52
CA GLN A 1014 10.42 -30.40 -15.69
C GLN A 1014 10.80 -31.14 -16.98
N ILE A 1015 9.95 -32.09 -17.39
CA ILE A 1015 10.15 -32.99 -18.54
C ILE A 1015 10.41 -32.22 -19.86
N SER A 1016 9.90 -30.99 -20.00
CA SER A 1016 10.06 -30.20 -21.22
C SER A 1016 11.44 -29.52 -21.37
N MET A 1017 12.30 -29.54 -20.34
CA MET A 1017 13.53 -28.71 -20.31
C MET A 1017 14.53 -29.06 -21.42
N GLU A 1018 14.79 -30.34 -21.68
CA GLU A 1018 15.73 -30.76 -22.73
C GLU A 1018 15.33 -30.22 -24.12
N HIS A 1019 14.05 -30.27 -24.46
CA HIS A 1019 13.53 -29.71 -25.70
C HIS A 1019 13.66 -28.19 -25.77
N MET A 1020 13.46 -27.48 -24.65
CA MET A 1020 13.61 -26.02 -24.59
C MET A 1020 15.08 -25.57 -24.75
N LEU A 1021 16.01 -26.33 -24.20
CA LEU A 1021 17.46 -26.11 -24.37
C LEU A 1021 17.89 -26.37 -25.83
N VAL A 1022 17.47 -27.49 -26.43
CA VAL A 1022 17.75 -27.80 -27.84
C VAL A 1022 17.17 -26.75 -28.80
N TYR A 1023 15.94 -26.28 -28.54
CA TYR A 1023 15.33 -25.20 -29.31
C TYR A 1023 16.14 -23.90 -29.22
N THR A 1024 16.53 -23.51 -28.00
CA THR A 1024 17.25 -22.25 -27.79
C THR A 1024 18.65 -22.28 -28.39
N ALA A 1025 19.34 -23.42 -28.32
CA ALA A 1025 20.64 -23.63 -28.94
C ALA A 1025 20.61 -23.69 -30.49
N SER A 1026 19.46 -24.04 -31.09
CA SER A 1026 19.30 -24.14 -32.55
C SER A 1026 18.67 -22.89 -33.19
N ARG A 1027 18.27 -21.90 -32.39
CA ARG A 1027 17.57 -20.70 -32.85
C ARG A 1027 18.55 -19.59 -33.26
N VAL A 1028 18.39 -19.09 -34.49
CA VAL A 1028 19.32 -18.14 -35.15
C VAL A 1028 18.86 -16.68 -35.08
N GLY A 1029 17.96 -16.31 -34.15
CA GLY A 1029 17.51 -14.91 -34.06
C GLY A 1029 16.63 -14.53 -32.87
N ASP A 1030 16.71 -13.26 -32.48
CA ASP A 1030 16.22 -12.68 -31.22
C ASP A 1030 14.68 -12.57 -31.08
N SER A 1031 13.91 -12.80 -32.15
CA SER A 1031 12.44 -12.78 -32.08
C SER A 1031 11.79 -14.14 -32.37
N LYS A 1032 10.69 -14.45 -31.66
CA LYS A 1032 9.77 -15.53 -32.02
C LYS A 1032 8.45 -14.92 -32.48
N HIS A 1033 7.93 -15.41 -33.60
CA HIS A 1033 6.64 -15.01 -34.13
C HIS A 1033 5.80 -16.24 -34.51
N GLY A 1034 4.51 -16.02 -34.74
CA GLY A 1034 3.57 -17.06 -35.16
C GLY A 1034 2.11 -16.69 -34.89
N MET A 1035 1.20 -17.52 -35.39
CA MET A 1035 -0.20 -17.44 -35.05
C MET A 1035 -0.43 -18.07 -33.67
N MET A 1036 -1.23 -17.44 -32.82
CA MET A 1036 -1.72 -18.00 -31.57
C MET A 1036 -3.20 -17.65 -31.42
N LYS A 1037 -3.95 -18.55 -30.80
CA LYS A 1037 -5.36 -18.34 -30.48
C LYS A 1037 -5.46 -17.49 -29.21
N PHE A 1038 -5.90 -16.24 -29.35
CA PHE A 1038 -5.97 -15.26 -28.27
C PHE A 1038 -7.39 -15.08 -27.74
N ARG A 1039 -7.51 -14.96 -26.41
CA ARG A 1039 -8.73 -14.55 -25.72
C ARG A 1039 -8.39 -13.63 -24.54
N GLU A 1040 -8.87 -12.40 -24.59
CA GLU A 1040 -8.75 -11.43 -23.49
C GLU A 1040 -9.85 -11.67 -22.43
N GLU A 1041 -9.48 -11.74 -21.15
CA GLU A 1041 -10.46 -11.79 -20.06
C GLU A 1041 -10.86 -10.37 -19.66
N LYS A 1042 -11.84 -9.82 -20.37
CA LYS A 1042 -12.44 -8.54 -19.99
C LYS A 1042 -13.21 -8.72 -18.68
N ASN A 1043 -12.78 -8.02 -17.63
CA ASN A 1043 -13.52 -7.82 -16.37
C ASN A 1043 -14.76 -6.91 -16.55
N LEU A 1044 -15.38 -6.95 -17.73
CA LEU A 1044 -16.45 -6.09 -18.18
C LEU A 1044 -17.50 -6.93 -18.90
N LEU A 1045 -18.65 -7.06 -18.23
CA LEU A 1045 -19.96 -7.37 -18.81
C LEU A 1045 -20.11 -8.80 -19.36
N GLY A 1046 -20.92 -9.62 -18.68
CA GLY A 1046 -21.44 -10.91 -19.17
C GLY A 1046 -22.38 -10.82 -20.39
N LEU A 1047 -22.26 -9.78 -21.23
CA LEU A 1047 -22.93 -9.69 -22.52
C LEU A 1047 -22.11 -10.49 -23.55
N GLY A 1048 -22.53 -11.73 -23.81
CA GLY A 1048 -21.93 -12.58 -24.83
C GLY A 1048 -21.96 -11.96 -26.24
N LEU A 1049 -20.83 -11.35 -26.64
CA LEU A 1049 -20.45 -11.08 -28.02
C LEU A 1049 -18.99 -11.52 -28.21
N SER A 1050 -18.83 -12.69 -28.83
CA SER A 1050 -17.56 -13.42 -29.04
C SER A 1050 -16.73 -13.75 -27.78
N THR A 1051 -17.22 -14.70 -26.98
CA THR A 1051 -16.44 -15.35 -25.91
C THR A 1051 -15.53 -16.48 -26.45
N GLY A 1052 -15.08 -16.36 -27.70
CA GLY A 1052 -14.24 -17.36 -28.38
C GLY A 1052 -12.75 -16.99 -28.36
N PHE A 1053 -11.91 -17.99 -28.63
CA PHE A 1053 -10.53 -17.77 -29.01
C PHE A 1053 -10.46 -17.31 -30.48
N HIS A 1054 -9.62 -16.34 -30.78
CA HIS A 1054 -9.45 -15.80 -32.13
C HIS A 1054 -8.00 -15.98 -32.59
N ASP A 1055 -7.79 -16.39 -33.84
CA ASP A 1055 -6.45 -16.45 -34.42
C ASP A 1055 -5.85 -15.04 -34.50
N ARG A 1056 -4.67 -14.86 -33.91
CA ARG A 1056 -3.95 -13.59 -33.83
C ARG A 1056 -2.46 -13.82 -34.01
N TYR A 1057 -1.81 -12.90 -34.74
CA TYR A 1057 -0.39 -13.00 -35.01
C TYR A 1057 0.40 -12.25 -33.93
N PHE A 1058 1.32 -12.95 -33.27
CA PHE A 1058 2.17 -12.40 -32.23
C PHE A 1058 3.63 -12.33 -32.68
N ILE A 1059 4.33 -11.31 -32.21
CA ILE A 1059 5.78 -11.17 -32.30
C ILE A 1059 6.32 -10.86 -30.91
N LEU A 1060 7.17 -11.73 -30.38
CA LEU A 1060 7.91 -11.56 -29.14
C LEU A 1060 9.36 -11.22 -29.50
N ASN A 1061 9.85 -10.07 -29.05
CA ASN A 1061 11.26 -9.66 -29.18
C ASN A 1061 11.91 -9.54 -27.79
N ASN A 1062 13.15 -9.04 -27.74
CA ASN A 1062 13.95 -8.89 -26.51
C ASN A 1062 13.36 -7.98 -25.41
N GLU A 1063 12.24 -7.28 -25.66
CA GLU A 1063 11.68 -6.32 -24.70
C GLU A 1063 10.16 -6.45 -24.51
N CYS A 1064 9.43 -6.84 -25.56
CA CYS A 1064 7.97 -6.77 -25.59
C CYS A 1064 7.31 -7.89 -26.41
N LEU A 1065 6.05 -8.19 -26.05
CA LEU A 1065 5.12 -8.99 -26.85
C LEU A 1065 4.22 -8.03 -27.63
N ARG A 1066 4.18 -8.17 -28.96
CA ARG A 1066 3.32 -7.38 -29.86
C ARG A 1066 2.24 -8.25 -30.48
N LEU A 1067 1.01 -7.72 -30.48
CA LEU A 1067 -0.17 -8.28 -31.13
C LEU A 1067 -0.45 -7.56 -32.45
N TYR A 1068 -0.67 -8.29 -33.54
CA TYR A 1068 -1.05 -7.75 -34.85
C TYR A 1068 -2.44 -8.22 -35.29
N LYS A 1069 -3.14 -7.33 -36.00
CA LYS A 1069 -4.48 -7.56 -36.56
C LYS A 1069 -4.43 -8.46 -37.79
N GLU A 1070 -5.49 -9.25 -37.98
CA GLU A 1070 -5.66 -10.33 -38.98
C GLU A 1070 -4.82 -10.23 -40.27
N VAL A 1071 -3.89 -11.19 -40.42
CA VAL A 1071 -3.28 -11.52 -41.71
C VAL A 1071 -4.32 -12.29 -42.52
N ARG A 1072 -4.77 -11.74 -43.66
CA ARG A 1072 -5.68 -12.45 -44.57
C ARG A 1072 -4.96 -13.62 -45.22
N VAL A 1073 -5.28 -14.85 -44.81
CA VAL A 1073 -4.81 -16.06 -45.49
C VAL A 1073 -5.62 -16.24 -46.77
N CYS A 1074 -5.05 -15.87 -47.91
CA CYS A 1074 -5.59 -16.21 -49.22
C CYS A 1074 -5.48 -17.73 -49.46
N GLY A 1075 -6.61 -18.44 -49.42
CA GLY A 1075 -6.68 -19.88 -49.71
C GLY A 1075 -7.43 -20.19 -51.00
N ARG A 1076 -6.78 -20.93 -51.91
CA ARG A 1076 -7.27 -21.54 -53.17
C ARG A 1076 -7.32 -20.67 -54.44
N ARG A 1077 -6.25 -20.74 -55.24
CA ARG A 1077 -6.31 -21.35 -56.59
C ARG A 1077 -4.93 -21.76 -57.12
N SER A 1078 -4.84 -23.03 -57.55
CA SER A 1078 -3.99 -23.64 -58.58
C SER A 1078 -2.69 -22.98 -59.09
N GLN A 1079 -1.59 -23.73 -58.89
CA GLN A 1079 -0.42 -23.95 -59.79
C GLN A 1079 0.58 -22.83 -60.12
N ALA A 1080 1.86 -23.23 -59.97
CA ALA A 1080 3.08 -22.76 -60.65
C ALA A 1080 3.56 -21.30 -60.48
N GLU A 1081 4.49 -21.06 -59.55
CA GLU A 1081 5.83 -20.49 -59.80
C GLU A 1081 6.73 -20.60 -58.53
N PRO A 1082 8.07 -20.52 -58.64
CA PRO A 1082 8.98 -20.92 -57.55
C PRO A 1082 9.43 -19.77 -56.61
N LEU A 1083 9.36 -20.07 -55.30
CA LEU A 1083 10.22 -19.58 -54.21
C LEU A 1083 10.63 -18.09 -54.19
N LEU A 1084 9.85 -17.28 -53.47
CA LEU A 1084 10.35 -16.10 -52.75
C LEU A 1084 10.03 -16.22 -51.24
N PRO A 1085 10.89 -15.72 -50.33
CA PRO A 1085 10.62 -15.80 -48.89
C PRO A 1085 9.40 -14.95 -48.49
N TRP A 1086 8.65 -15.43 -47.51
CA TRP A 1086 7.43 -14.78 -47.02
C TRP A 1086 7.67 -13.32 -46.59
N THR A 1087 6.99 -12.39 -47.25
CA THR A 1087 7.08 -10.95 -46.97
C THR A 1087 6.25 -10.54 -45.75
N SER A 1088 6.76 -9.55 -45.03
CA SER A 1088 6.26 -9.08 -43.74
C SER A 1088 4.80 -8.56 -43.78
N PRO A 1089 4.01 -8.64 -42.69
CA PRO A 1089 2.67 -8.09 -42.64
C PRO A 1089 2.64 -6.58 -42.96
N GLN A 1090 1.78 -6.16 -43.91
CA GLN A 1090 1.67 -4.77 -44.38
C GLN A 1090 1.01 -3.79 -43.37
N SER A 1091 1.20 -4.00 -42.07
CA SER A 1091 0.75 -3.11 -41.00
C SER A 1091 1.93 -2.79 -40.07
N HIS A 1092 2.54 -1.62 -40.28
CA HIS A 1092 3.70 -1.18 -39.50
C HIS A 1092 3.42 -0.87 -38.02
N LYS A 1093 2.15 -0.91 -37.56
CA LYS A 1093 1.78 -0.57 -36.19
C LYS A 1093 1.10 -1.75 -35.50
N PRO A 1094 1.60 -2.23 -34.34
CA PRO A 1094 0.92 -3.27 -33.56
C PRO A 1094 -0.41 -2.77 -32.99
N GLU A 1095 -1.35 -3.68 -32.79
CA GLU A 1095 -2.65 -3.41 -32.14
C GLU A 1095 -2.50 -3.21 -30.64
N LYS A 1096 -1.64 -4.02 -30.00
CA LYS A 1096 -1.23 -3.90 -28.59
C LYS A 1096 0.24 -4.32 -28.45
N GLU A 1097 0.91 -3.76 -27.45
CA GLU A 1097 2.32 -4.03 -27.12
C GLU A 1097 2.46 -4.04 -25.60
N TRP A 1098 3.11 -5.08 -25.06
CA TRP A 1098 3.29 -5.27 -23.61
C TRP A 1098 4.76 -5.56 -23.27
N PRO A 1099 5.38 -4.84 -22.31
CA PRO A 1099 6.74 -5.12 -21.88
C PRO A 1099 6.83 -6.45 -21.10
N VAL A 1100 7.71 -7.34 -21.54
CA VAL A 1100 7.76 -8.75 -21.08
C VAL A 1100 8.25 -8.89 -19.64
N LYS A 1101 9.00 -7.91 -19.14
CA LYS A 1101 9.46 -7.84 -17.74
C LYS A 1101 8.31 -7.77 -16.73
N ASN A 1102 7.13 -7.25 -17.12
CA ASN A 1102 5.98 -7.06 -16.24
C ASN A 1102 4.90 -8.15 -16.43
N MET A 1103 5.24 -9.26 -17.11
CA MET A 1103 4.31 -10.34 -17.46
C MET A 1103 4.56 -11.59 -16.60
N LYS A 1104 3.54 -12.09 -15.89
CA LYS A 1104 3.57 -13.43 -15.28
C LYS A 1104 2.89 -14.43 -16.22
N VAL A 1105 3.66 -15.39 -16.73
CA VAL A 1105 3.19 -16.41 -17.69
C VAL A 1105 3.04 -17.76 -16.99
N TYR A 1106 1.81 -18.27 -16.92
CA TYR A 1106 1.48 -19.60 -16.42
C TYR A 1106 1.22 -20.54 -17.60
N LEU A 1107 1.70 -21.77 -17.50
CA LEU A 1107 1.31 -22.88 -18.37
C LEU A 1107 -0.10 -23.34 -18.00
N GLY A 1108 -0.90 -23.66 -19.01
CA GLY A 1108 -2.29 -24.09 -18.83
C GLY A 1108 -3.31 -22.95 -18.94
N ILE A 1109 -4.57 -23.35 -19.15
CA ILE A 1109 -5.72 -22.47 -19.28
C ILE A 1109 -6.89 -23.10 -18.52
N LYS A 1110 -7.54 -22.31 -17.65
CA LYS A 1110 -8.71 -22.71 -16.86
C LYS A 1110 -9.79 -23.35 -17.74
N LYS A 1111 -10.32 -24.51 -17.36
CA LYS A 1111 -11.30 -25.27 -18.19
C LYS A 1111 -12.55 -24.46 -18.50
N LYS A 1112 -12.94 -23.56 -17.58
CA LYS A 1112 -14.03 -22.58 -17.73
C LYS A 1112 -13.87 -21.68 -18.96
N ALA A 1113 -12.64 -21.40 -19.41
CA ALA A 1113 -12.36 -20.59 -20.59
C ALA A 1113 -12.60 -21.32 -21.92
N ARG A 1114 -12.90 -22.63 -21.91
CA ARG A 1114 -13.10 -23.47 -23.12
C ARG A 1114 -12.00 -23.26 -24.18
N PRO A 1115 -10.73 -23.52 -23.85
CA PRO A 1115 -9.63 -23.38 -24.81
C PRO A 1115 -9.78 -24.37 -25.97
N SER A 1116 -9.26 -23.98 -27.14
CA SER A 1116 -9.28 -24.82 -28.35
C SER A 1116 -8.33 -26.02 -28.27
N THR A 1117 -7.31 -25.93 -27.42
CA THR A 1117 -6.28 -26.94 -27.17
C THR A 1117 -5.90 -26.89 -25.68
N CYS A 1118 -5.30 -27.96 -25.14
CA CYS A 1118 -4.71 -27.93 -23.80
C CYS A 1118 -3.35 -27.21 -23.76
N TRP A 1119 -2.73 -26.99 -24.93
CA TRP A 1119 -1.44 -26.34 -25.09
C TRP A 1119 -1.60 -24.83 -25.09
N GLY A 1120 -1.54 -24.19 -23.93
CA GLY A 1120 -1.70 -22.75 -23.84
C GLY A 1120 -1.12 -22.11 -22.58
N PHE A 1121 -1.31 -20.80 -22.49
CA PHE A 1121 -0.83 -19.95 -21.44
C PHE A 1121 -1.95 -19.12 -20.84
N THR A 1122 -1.91 -18.93 -19.53
CA THR A 1122 -2.63 -17.85 -18.83
C THR A 1122 -1.63 -16.78 -18.46
N VAL A 1123 -1.83 -15.57 -18.96
CA VAL A 1123 -0.88 -14.46 -18.83
C VAL A 1123 -1.52 -13.35 -18.00
N PHE A 1124 -0.80 -12.92 -16.98
CA PHE A 1124 -1.15 -11.74 -16.18
C PHE A 1124 -0.16 -10.63 -16.47
N PHE A 1125 -0.67 -9.40 -16.57
CA PHE A 1125 0.12 -8.20 -16.77
C PHE A 1125 -0.37 -7.12 -15.80
N GLU A 1126 0.57 -6.47 -15.13
CA GLU A 1126 0.31 -5.38 -14.18
C GLU A 1126 0.95 -4.12 -14.74
N ASN A 1127 0.13 -3.12 -15.04
CA ASN A 1127 0.56 -1.83 -15.60
C ASN A 1127 1.09 -0.91 -14.50
N ASP A 1128 1.80 0.17 -14.85
CA ASP A 1128 2.39 1.14 -13.89
C ASP A 1128 1.34 1.81 -12.97
N LYS A 1129 0.05 1.71 -13.33
CA LYS A 1129 -1.12 2.17 -12.55
C LYS A 1129 -1.76 1.07 -11.68
N GLN A 1130 -1.12 -0.07 -11.50
CA GLN A 1130 -1.63 -1.28 -10.81
C GLN A 1130 -2.91 -1.90 -11.42
N GLU A 1131 -3.26 -1.53 -12.66
CA GLU A 1131 -4.33 -2.21 -13.40
C GLU A 1131 -3.88 -3.61 -13.82
N ARG A 1132 -4.56 -4.64 -13.31
CA ARG A 1132 -4.32 -6.05 -13.66
C ARG A 1132 -5.13 -6.47 -14.87
N GLN A 1133 -4.43 -6.84 -15.94
CA GLN A 1133 -5.01 -7.45 -17.13
C GLN A 1133 -4.68 -8.95 -17.15
N GLN A 1134 -5.63 -9.76 -17.63
CA GLN A 1134 -5.47 -11.21 -17.77
C GLN A 1134 -5.94 -11.64 -19.17
N TRP A 1135 -5.17 -12.51 -19.81
CA TRP A 1135 -5.54 -13.10 -21.10
C TRP A 1135 -5.00 -14.51 -21.28
N TYR A 1136 -5.52 -15.18 -22.31
CA TYR A 1136 -5.24 -16.57 -22.63
C TYR A 1136 -4.68 -16.70 -24.05
N LEU A 1137 -3.69 -17.56 -24.23
CA LEU A 1137 -3.04 -17.84 -25.51
C LEU A 1137 -3.00 -19.36 -25.73
N CYS A 1138 -3.67 -19.90 -26.75
CA CYS A 1138 -3.54 -21.30 -27.15
C CYS A 1138 -2.58 -21.43 -28.34
N CYS A 1139 -1.69 -22.42 -28.27
CA CYS A 1139 -0.88 -22.94 -29.38
C CYS A 1139 -1.59 -24.16 -29.99
N ASP A 1140 -1.27 -24.51 -31.23
CA ASP A 1140 -1.88 -25.68 -31.87
C ASP A 1140 -1.14 -26.98 -31.49
N THR A 1141 0.14 -26.90 -31.12
CA THR A 1141 0.93 -28.06 -30.67
C THR A 1141 1.65 -27.84 -29.34
N GLN A 1142 1.97 -28.94 -28.64
CA GLN A 1142 2.83 -28.93 -27.45
C GLN A 1142 4.24 -28.41 -27.76
N GLN A 1143 4.77 -28.67 -28.96
CA GLN A 1143 6.08 -28.19 -29.38
C GLN A 1143 6.08 -26.65 -29.44
N GLU A 1144 5.11 -26.05 -30.14
CA GLU A 1144 4.99 -24.59 -30.19
C GLU A 1144 4.87 -23.96 -28.80
N GLN A 1145 4.10 -24.57 -27.89
CA GLN A 1145 4.01 -24.10 -26.51
C GLN A 1145 5.38 -24.11 -25.81
N ARG A 1146 6.19 -25.16 -25.98
CA ARG A 1146 7.55 -25.22 -25.42
C ARG A 1146 8.47 -24.14 -26.03
N GLU A 1147 8.41 -23.91 -27.34
CA GLU A 1147 9.21 -22.90 -28.05
C GLU A 1147 8.85 -21.46 -27.61
N TRP A 1148 7.55 -21.17 -27.51
CA TRP A 1148 7.06 -19.89 -27.00
C TRP A 1148 7.46 -19.68 -25.54
N PHE A 1149 7.32 -20.71 -24.69
CA PHE A 1149 7.68 -20.62 -23.26
C PHE A 1149 9.19 -20.42 -23.04
N ALA A 1150 10.03 -21.17 -23.75
CA ALA A 1150 11.50 -20.98 -23.75
C ALA A 1150 11.90 -19.57 -24.20
N THR A 1151 11.13 -18.98 -25.13
CA THR A 1151 11.34 -17.59 -25.54
C THR A 1151 10.92 -16.59 -24.48
N PHE A 1152 9.77 -16.77 -23.81
CA PHE A 1152 9.38 -15.90 -22.70
C PHE A 1152 10.43 -15.89 -21.59
N LEU A 1153 10.89 -17.07 -21.15
CA LEU A 1153 11.91 -17.18 -20.11
C LEU A 1153 13.27 -16.56 -20.51
N SER A 1154 13.73 -16.77 -21.75
CA SER A 1154 14.99 -16.17 -22.21
C SER A 1154 14.92 -14.65 -22.41
N VAL A 1155 13.75 -14.09 -22.75
CA VAL A 1155 13.54 -12.63 -22.76
C VAL A 1155 13.45 -12.06 -21.34
N GLN A 1156 12.91 -12.81 -20.37
CA GLN A 1156 12.79 -12.36 -18.98
C GLN A 1156 14.12 -12.41 -18.20
N HIS A 1157 14.96 -13.43 -18.44
CA HIS A 1157 16.16 -13.70 -17.65
C HIS A 1157 17.48 -13.63 -18.44
N GLY A 1158 17.43 -13.21 -19.71
CA GLY A 1158 18.58 -13.06 -20.60
C GLY A 1158 18.79 -14.26 -21.54
N SER A 1159 19.30 -13.97 -22.74
CA SER A 1159 19.59 -14.98 -23.75
C SER A 1159 20.55 -16.05 -23.22
N ASN A 1160 20.24 -17.32 -23.50
CA ASN A 1160 20.92 -18.54 -23.02
C ASN A 1160 20.85 -18.87 -21.51
N ASN A 1161 20.21 -18.08 -20.65
CA ASN A 1161 20.11 -18.36 -19.21
C ASN A 1161 18.90 -19.23 -18.82
N LEU A 1162 18.51 -20.24 -19.60
CA LEU A 1162 17.34 -21.09 -19.29
C LEU A 1162 17.57 -22.11 -18.17
N TRP A 1163 18.82 -22.54 -17.97
CA TRP A 1163 19.19 -23.55 -16.98
C TRP A 1163 20.60 -23.23 -16.43
N PRO A 1164 20.91 -23.55 -15.15
CA PRO A 1164 22.26 -23.39 -14.61
C PRO A 1164 23.31 -24.15 -15.43
N SER A 1165 24.46 -23.52 -15.71
CA SER A 1165 25.60 -24.20 -16.33
C SER A 1165 26.12 -25.32 -15.44
N GLU A 1166 26.67 -26.39 -16.03
CA GLU A 1166 27.09 -27.60 -15.28
C GLU A 1166 28.13 -27.34 -14.18
N SER A 1167 28.92 -26.26 -14.30
CA SER A 1167 29.81 -25.77 -13.24
C SER A 1167 29.11 -25.44 -11.92
N SER A 1168 27.79 -25.26 -11.93
CA SER A 1168 26.96 -24.96 -10.76
C SER A 1168 26.42 -26.23 -10.06
N LYS A 1169 26.34 -27.36 -10.77
CA LYS A 1169 25.79 -28.62 -10.23
C LYS A 1169 26.76 -29.38 -9.31
N VAL A 1170 28.06 -29.08 -9.36
CA VAL A 1170 29.09 -29.75 -8.55
C VAL A 1170 29.47 -28.90 -7.34
N ARG A 1171 28.51 -28.66 -6.43
CA ARG A 1171 28.83 -28.11 -5.09
C ARG A 1171 27.84 -28.43 -3.96
N ALA A 1172 27.39 -29.69 -3.88
CA ALA A 1172 26.64 -30.21 -2.73
C ALA A 1172 27.14 -31.57 -2.20
N SER A 1173 28.36 -32.00 -2.58
CA SER A 1173 29.03 -33.15 -1.93
C SER A 1173 30.40 -32.74 -1.39
N ARG A 1174 30.76 -33.30 -0.23
CA ARG A 1174 32.07 -33.09 0.40
C ARG A 1174 33.16 -33.70 -0.48
N ILE A 1175 34.00 -32.86 -1.07
CA ILE A 1175 35.29 -33.26 -1.63
C ILE A 1175 36.38 -32.72 -0.71
N GLN A 1176 37.05 -33.62 0.01
CA GLN A 1176 38.42 -33.39 0.44
C GLN A 1176 39.25 -33.22 -0.84
N GLN A 1177 39.91 -32.08 -1.02
CA GLN A 1177 40.91 -31.93 -2.07
C GLN A 1177 42.27 -31.64 -1.44
N ASP A 1178 43.13 -32.64 -1.54
CA ASP A 1178 44.52 -32.58 -1.11
C ASP A 1178 45.36 -31.81 -2.14
N SER A 1179 46.40 -31.16 -1.62
CA SER A 1179 47.57 -30.51 -2.22
C SER A 1179 47.75 -30.32 -3.75
N ARG A 1180 48.40 -29.17 -4.08
CA ARG A 1180 49.02 -28.72 -5.36
C ARG A 1180 48.05 -27.97 -6.30
N LEU A 1181 48.32 -26.75 -6.78
CA LEU A 1181 49.50 -25.86 -6.72
C LEU A 1181 49.05 -24.39 -6.77
N GLY A 1182 49.82 -23.48 -6.16
CA GLY A 1182 49.55 -22.04 -6.17
C GLY A 1182 50.37 -21.29 -5.13
N ASN A 1183 51.69 -21.21 -5.34
CA ASN A 1183 52.63 -20.69 -4.34
C ASN A 1183 52.40 -19.21 -4.02
N ILE A 1184 51.83 -18.94 -2.85
CA ILE A 1184 52.01 -17.69 -2.10
C ILE A 1184 52.46 -18.10 -0.69
N SER A 1185 53.57 -17.54 -0.23
CA SER A 1185 54.34 -18.06 0.91
C SER A 1185 53.52 -18.10 2.21
N LEU A 1186 53.32 -19.30 2.75
CA LEU A 1186 52.81 -19.49 4.11
C LEU A 1186 53.88 -19.09 5.13
N ILE A 1187 53.56 -18.15 6.03
CA ILE A 1187 54.44 -17.79 7.16
C ILE A 1187 54.52 -19.00 8.11
N PRO A 1188 55.71 -19.59 8.36
CA PRO A 1188 55.84 -20.81 9.16
C PRO A 1188 55.29 -20.65 10.58
N LEU A 1189 54.56 -21.66 11.06
CA LEU A 1189 54.13 -21.78 12.46
C LEU A 1189 55.28 -22.09 13.44
N ARG A 1190 56.50 -22.29 12.93
CA ARG A 1190 57.75 -22.44 13.69
C ARG A 1190 58.85 -21.66 12.98
N GLY A 1191 59.06 -20.43 13.42
CA GLY A 1191 60.15 -19.54 13.01
C GLY A 1191 60.55 -18.67 14.21
N ASN A 1192 61.75 -18.09 14.18
CA ASN A 1192 62.21 -17.19 15.24
C ASN A 1192 61.33 -15.93 15.30
N GLU A 1193 61.13 -15.33 16.49
CA GLU A 1193 60.38 -14.06 16.65
C GLU A 1193 60.76 -13.00 15.60
N ASN A 1194 62.05 -12.90 15.25
CA ASN A 1194 62.53 -11.94 14.26
C ASN A 1194 62.02 -12.22 12.83
N GLU A 1195 61.78 -13.48 12.46
CA GLU A 1195 61.28 -13.86 11.12
C GLU A 1195 59.78 -13.57 10.99
N MET A 1196 59.02 -13.75 12.08
CA MET A 1196 57.60 -13.36 12.12
C MET A 1196 57.45 -11.83 12.06
N ARG A 1197 58.26 -11.08 12.81
CA ARG A 1197 58.27 -9.59 12.76
C ARG A 1197 58.63 -9.06 11.36
N ASN A 1198 59.65 -9.62 10.72
CA ASN A 1198 60.05 -9.20 9.36
C ASN A 1198 58.98 -9.52 8.29
N SER A 1199 58.17 -10.56 8.49
CA SER A 1199 57.08 -10.92 7.55
C SER A 1199 55.90 -9.93 7.60
N VAL A 1200 55.68 -9.25 8.74
CA VAL A 1200 54.64 -8.21 8.88
C VAL A 1200 55.06 -6.91 8.20
N ALA A 1201 56.35 -6.59 8.19
CA ALA A 1201 56.90 -5.40 7.52
C ALA A 1201 56.73 -5.45 5.98
N ALA A 1202 56.48 -6.61 5.37
CA ALA A 1202 56.16 -6.71 3.94
C ALA A 1202 54.81 -6.08 3.55
N PHE A 1203 53.96 -5.74 4.52
CA PHE A 1203 52.69 -5.01 4.30
C PHE A 1203 52.83 -3.48 4.43
N THR A 1204 54.04 -2.93 4.56
CA THR A 1204 54.27 -1.50 4.88
C THR A 1204 54.86 -0.68 3.73
N THR A 1205 54.86 -1.18 2.50
CA THR A 1205 55.39 -0.47 1.32
C THR A 1205 54.36 0.49 0.72
N ASP A 1206 54.76 1.76 0.59
CA ASP A 1206 54.02 2.86 -0.02
C ASP A 1206 53.72 2.62 -1.52
N PRO A 1207 52.47 2.79 -2.00
CA PRO A 1207 52.11 2.67 -3.41
C PRO A 1207 52.96 3.51 -4.38
N LEU A 1208 53.58 4.61 -3.93
CA LEU A 1208 54.34 5.52 -4.80
C LEU A 1208 55.71 5.00 -5.26
N THR A 1209 56.19 3.86 -4.73
CA THR A 1209 57.49 3.28 -5.17
C THR A 1209 57.44 2.54 -6.52
N LEU A 1210 56.28 2.38 -7.13
CA LEU A 1210 56.10 1.66 -8.42
C LEU A 1210 56.25 2.53 -9.68
N LEU A 1211 56.55 3.83 -9.57
CA LEU A 1211 56.65 4.77 -10.69
C LEU A 1211 58.08 5.30 -10.94
N ARG A 1212 59.11 4.47 -10.70
CA ARG A 1212 60.52 4.89 -10.89
C ARG A 1212 61.37 4.09 -11.87
N ASP A 1213 60.82 3.01 -12.45
CA ASP A 1213 61.49 2.19 -13.48
C ASP A 1213 60.51 1.82 -14.62
N LEU A 1214 59.86 2.82 -15.23
CA LEU A 1214 59.18 2.76 -16.54
C LEU A 1214 59.17 4.14 -17.22
#